data_AF-A0A367JBC6-F1
#
_entry.id   AF-A0A367JBC6-F1
#
_cell.length_a   1.000
_cell.length_b   1.000
_cell.length_c   1.000
_cell.angle_alpha   90.00
_cell.angle_beta   90.00
_cell.angle_gamma   90.00
#
_symmetry.space_group_name_H-M   'P 1'
#
loop_
_entity.id
_entity.type
_entity.pdbx_description
1 polymer ?
#
loop_
_entity_poly.entity_id
_entity_poly.type
_entity_poly.pdbx_seq_one_letter_code
_entity_poly.pdbx_strand_id
1 'polypeptide(L)'
;MSSNDWTPTSWKTKPIAQDVVYEDQERFNKVINKLNRLPPLVSATEIENLKSQLKEAALGNMFLLQGGDCAELFDYCSQDPIEAKLKVLLQMSLVLTWGARTPVVRIARMAGQYAKPRSKPMEMYEGKEIHSFRGDNVNGYDPQDRTPDPERLLGAYFHSTATLNYVRTLLDSGFADLHEPSKWNLSHVRSDSVRREYQNIVSQLTDSLDFMRTVGADNGGAPSALTSIDFFVSHESLLLEYETSLTRLMTSPTKEKKWYNAGAHFLWIGDRTRQPENAHVEYIRGIANPIGIKVGPSTVPEDLVRLLNTVNPDKEIGKVTLITRFGADNVEKHLPQHIEAVRQSGHIPVWVCDPMHGNTKTAASGKLKTRHFVDIIQELSQTFRVHKECGSKLNGVHFELTGDSVTECIGGSMDLTDEDLPGNYQTYCDPRLNYEQSLDVAFLIAKYYENERRAKDFPNLKKIERSGFIGLEDYAIKRNIRIIHIDLSIPIEDQGNLDLIVHKMTDVVAKVERGDQEAKRLYERFITYCQRHPYVRVIDSWSNIEKVLDRMVLYHHTELCALTNMIDGKPLFYVPKSVELSSIKDWKKNMGVRFPAMCKRRTACSSTEAHQMILIPSPEKMSQLEKYIENEPVMLQEFIQHDGVIVKVYVADGQITASTRPSFKNLDTTGDVVHFDSQTLPKSFETKIELSDDLDKIFLRTNPGDILVQKESLLDNDRLKQIADGLYRQLGLTFFGFDVLLQSKTNDYYVVDVNYFPSMCDRVCLN
;
A
#
# COMPACT_ATOMS: atom_id res chain seq x y z
N MET A 1 -12.41 -44.99 -21.54
CA MET A 1 -11.11 -44.44 -21.94
C MET A 1 -11.02 -43.05 -21.32
N SER A 2 -10.17 -42.87 -20.31
CA SER A 2 -10.10 -41.65 -19.48
C SER A 2 -9.53 -40.47 -20.28
N SER A 3 -10.28 -39.38 -20.35
CA SER A 3 -9.99 -38.16 -21.12
C SER A 3 -8.92 -37.25 -20.50
N ASN A 4 -7.82 -37.78 -19.94
CA ASN A 4 -6.97 -37.02 -18.99
C ASN A 4 -5.46 -36.95 -19.28
N ASP A 5 -4.93 -37.50 -20.37
CA ASP A 5 -3.47 -37.45 -20.62
C ASP A 5 -3.06 -36.11 -21.26
N TRP A 6 -2.40 -35.26 -20.48
CA TRP A 6 -1.79 -34.02 -20.98
C TRP A 6 -0.59 -34.34 -21.89
N THR A 7 -0.44 -33.58 -22.97
CA THR A 7 0.76 -33.59 -23.81
C THR A 7 1.11 -32.14 -24.18
N PRO A 8 2.35 -31.84 -24.61
CA PRO A 8 2.70 -30.50 -25.08
C PRO A 8 1.79 -29.95 -26.20
N THR A 9 1.04 -30.82 -26.89
CA THR A 9 0.12 -30.46 -27.97
C THR A 9 -1.36 -30.59 -27.62
N SER A 10 -1.75 -30.97 -26.40
CA SER A 10 -3.16 -31.19 -26.04
C SER A 10 -4.00 -29.91 -26.16
N TRP A 11 -3.37 -28.75 -26.02
CA TRP A 11 -3.99 -27.42 -26.21
C TRP A 11 -4.62 -27.23 -27.59
N LYS A 12 -4.14 -27.92 -28.63
CA LYS A 12 -4.68 -27.81 -30.00
C LYS A 12 -6.14 -28.27 -30.12
N THR A 13 -6.63 -29.02 -29.12
CA THR A 13 -8.02 -29.47 -29.05
C THR A 13 -8.95 -28.48 -28.36
N LYS A 14 -8.41 -27.38 -27.83
CA LYS A 14 -9.14 -26.35 -27.08
C LYS A 14 -9.31 -25.08 -27.92
N PRO A 15 -10.32 -24.25 -27.63
CA PRO A 15 -10.42 -22.93 -28.25
C PRO A 15 -9.20 -22.08 -27.89
N ILE A 16 -8.69 -21.31 -28.86
CA ILE A 16 -7.52 -20.45 -28.69
C ILE A 16 -7.90 -18.98 -28.89
N ALA A 17 -7.43 -18.13 -27.99
CA ALA A 17 -7.54 -16.68 -28.10
C ALA A 17 -6.24 -16.09 -28.63
N GLN A 18 -6.30 -14.95 -29.31
CA GLN A 18 -5.10 -14.22 -29.79
C GLN A 18 -4.23 -15.00 -30.79
N ASP A 19 -4.80 -16.00 -31.46
CA ASP A 19 -4.10 -16.82 -32.44
C ASP A 19 -3.54 -16.01 -33.62
N VAL A 20 -2.53 -16.55 -34.29
CA VAL A 20 -1.85 -15.96 -35.45
C VAL A 20 -1.95 -16.92 -36.63
N VAL A 21 -2.61 -16.46 -37.69
CA VAL A 21 -2.71 -17.22 -38.94
C VAL A 21 -1.54 -16.84 -39.84
N TYR A 22 -0.73 -17.83 -40.22
CA TYR A 22 0.34 -17.69 -41.19
C TYR A 22 -0.14 -18.19 -42.57
N GLU A 23 0.03 -17.38 -43.61
CA GLU A 23 -0.46 -17.72 -44.96
C GLU A 23 0.27 -18.94 -45.55
N ASP A 24 1.60 -19.01 -45.37
CA ASP A 24 2.42 -20.14 -45.83
C ASP A 24 2.59 -21.18 -44.72
N GLN A 25 1.64 -22.12 -44.66
CA GLN A 25 1.64 -23.20 -43.68
C GLN A 25 2.84 -24.16 -43.85
N GLU A 26 3.37 -24.32 -45.06
CA GLU A 26 4.54 -25.19 -45.29
C GLU A 26 5.81 -24.57 -44.70
N ARG A 27 6.03 -23.26 -44.94
CA ARG A 27 7.11 -22.50 -44.33
C ARG A 27 6.98 -22.45 -42.81
N PHE A 28 5.78 -22.22 -42.28
CA PHE A 28 5.52 -22.29 -40.85
C PHE A 28 5.92 -23.65 -40.25
N ASN A 29 5.46 -24.75 -40.84
CA ASN A 29 5.80 -26.09 -40.37
C ASN A 29 7.32 -26.37 -40.44
N LYS A 30 8.02 -25.86 -41.48
CA LYS A 30 9.49 -25.93 -41.56
C LYS A 30 10.16 -25.19 -40.40
N VAL A 31 9.69 -24.00 -40.04
CA VAL A 31 10.23 -23.23 -38.90
C VAL A 31 9.99 -23.96 -37.58
N ILE A 32 8.76 -24.43 -37.32
CA ILE A 32 8.43 -25.20 -36.12
C ILE A 32 9.32 -26.45 -35.99
N ASN A 33 9.54 -27.18 -37.08
CA ASN A 33 10.44 -28.34 -37.10
C ASN A 33 11.90 -27.98 -36.77
N LYS A 34 12.38 -26.79 -37.17
CA LYS A 34 13.69 -26.29 -36.75
C LYS A 34 13.70 -26.03 -35.24
N LEU A 35 12.75 -25.25 -34.72
CA LEU A 35 12.65 -24.89 -33.30
C LEU A 35 12.60 -26.12 -32.38
N ASN A 36 11.86 -27.17 -32.77
CA ASN A 36 11.77 -28.43 -32.03
C ASN A 36 13.13 -29.12 -31.80
N ARG A 37 14.14 -28.85 -32.63
CA ARG A 37 15.48 -29.45 -32.56
C ARG A 37 16.51 -28.57 -31.86
N LEU A 38 16.19 -27.29 -31.65
CA LEU A 38 17.14 -26.36 -31.06
C LEU A 38 17.31 -26.61 -29.55
N PRO A 39 18.49 -26.29 -28.99
CA PRO A 39 18.76 -26.44 -27.56
C PRO A 39 17.78 -25.66 -26.67
N PRO A 40 17.53 -26.14 -25.44
CA PRO A 40 16.82 -25.35 -24.43
C PRO A 40 17.60 -24.08 -24.05
N LEU A 41 16.89 -23.04 -23.63
CA LEU A 41 17.48 -21.79 -23.11
C LEU A 41 17.84 -21.91 -21.63
N VAL A 42 17.01 -22.64 -20.87
CA VAL A 42 17.14 -22.83 -19.42
C VAL A 42 17.10 -24.31 -19.04
N SER A 43 17.72 -24.66 -17.93
CA SER A 43 17.75 -26.02 -17.39
C SER A 43 16.62 -26.27 -16.38
N ALA A 44 16.29 -27.54 -16.16
CA ALA A 44 15.32 -27.93 -15.13
C ALA A 44 15.80 -27.56 -13.71
N THR A 45 17.11 -27.55 -13.46
CA THR A 45 17.69 -27.14 -12.17
C THR A 45 17.42 -25.67 -11.88
N GLU A 46 17.61 -24.79 -12.87
CA GLU A 46 17.33 -23.35 -12.70
C GLU A 46 15.84 -23.10 -12.46
N ILE A 47 14.96 -23.83 -13.15
CA ILE A 47 13.51 -23.72 -12.95
C ILE A 47 13.12 -24.18 -11.53
N GLU A 48 13.64 -25.30 -11.06
CA GLU A 48 13.35 -25.80 -9.70
C GLU A 48 13.96 -24.88 -8.61
N ASN A 49 15.10 -24.22 -8.87
CA ASN A 49 15.61 -23.17 -7.99
C ASN A 49 14.62 -22.00 -7.89
N LEU A 50 14.10 -21.52 -9.02
CA LEU A 50 13.08 -20.47 -9.00
C LEU A 50 11.80 -20.90 -8.25
N LYS A 51 11.35 -22.13 -8.44
CA LYS A 51 10.18 -22.67 -7.69
C LYS A 51 10.40 -22.62 -6.18
N SER A 52 11.60 -22.99 -5.72
CA SER A 52 11.97 -22.90 -4.31
C SER A 52 11.89 -21.46 -3.79
N GLN A 53 12.42 -20.50 -4.55
CA GLN A 53 12.36 -19.07 -4.18
C GLN A 53 10.94 -18.51 -4.19
N LEU A 54 10.11 -18.89 -5.16
CA LEU A 54 8.71 -18.46 -5.21
C LEU A 54 7.85 -19.09 -4.10
N LYS A 55 8.17 -20.31 -3.66
CA LYS A 55 7.59 -20.89 -2.45
C LYS A 55 7.88 -20.00 -1.24
N GLU A 56 9.13 -19.58 -1.05
CA GLU A 56 9.50 -18.68 0.04
C GLU A 56 8.83 -17.30 -0.09
N ALA A 57 8.65 -16.79 -1.31
CA ALA A 57 7.87 -15.57 -1.55
C ALA A 57 6.38 -15.72 -1.18
N ALA A 58 5.77 -16.87 -1.51
CA ALA A 58 4.39 -17.17 -1.14
C ALA A 58 4.20 -17.25 0.39
N LEU A 59 5.21 -17.73 1.11
CA LEU A 59 5.25 -17.78 2.57
C LEU A 59 5.60 -16.43 3.23
N GLY A 60 6.05 -15.45 2.43
CA GLY A 60 6.43 -14.12 2.90
C GLY A 60 7.82 -14.01 3.51
N ASN A 61 8.72 -14.92 3.10
CA ASN A 61 10.14 -14.92 3.45
C ASN A 61 11.01 -14.28 2.38
N MET A 62 10.48 -14.09 1.16
CA MET A 62 11.14 -13.37 0.07
C MET A 62 10.16 -12.40 -0.61
N PHE A 63 10.70 -11.41 -1.31
CA PHE A 63 9.94 -10.46 -2.11
C PHE A 63 10.26 -10.64 -3.59
N LEU A 64 9.25 -10.74 -4.45
CA LEU A 64 9.42 -10.90 -5.89
C LEU A 64 9.48 -9.55 -6.59
N LEU A 65 10.60 -9.26 -7.25
CA LEU A 65 10.73 -8.18 -8.22
C LEU A 65 10.70 -8.76 -9.63
N GLN A 66 9.60 -8.51 -10.34
CA GLN A 66 9.48 -8.80 -11.77
C GLN A 66 9.49 -7.49 -12.58
N GLY A 67 10.30 -7.39 -13.63
CA GLY A 67 10.32 -6.18 -14.43
C GLY A 67 11.10 -6.26 -15.74
N GLY A 68 10.81 -5.34 -16.66
CA GLY A 68 11.50 -5.22 -17.94
C GLY A 68 10.57 -4.66 -19.01
N ASP A 69 10.87 -4.91 -20.28
CA ASP A 69 10.14 -4.27 -21.37
C ASP A 69 8.68 -4.70 -21.43
N CYS A 70 7.86 -3.79 -21.95
CA CYS A 70 6.49 -4.09 -22.35
C CYS A 70 6.51 -5.21 -23.40
N ALA A 71 7.17 -4.95 -24.53
CA ALA A 71 7.52 -5.91 -25.58
C ALA A 71 8.99 -5.69 -25.96
N GLU A 72 9.75 -6.78 -26.06
CA GLU A 72 11.10 -6.73 -26.62
C GLU A 72 11.04 -6.55 -28.14
N LEU A 73 11.99 -5.80 -28.67
CA LEU A 73 12.28 -5.75 -30.11
C LEU A 73 13.57 -6.50 -30.39
N PHE A 74 13.73 -7.03 -31.60
CA PHE A 74 14.99 -7.65 -31.99
C PHE A 74 16.17 -6.68 -31.91
N ASP A 75 15.94 -5.41 -32.20
CA ASP A 75 16.96 -4.34 -32.08
C ASP A 75 17.42 -4.09 -30.63
N TYR A 76 16.60 -4.49 -29.64
CA TYR A 76 16.97 -4.39 -28.22
C TYR A 76 17.93 -5.50 -27.80
N CYS A 77 18.18 -6.50 -28.65
CA CYS A 77 19.24 -7.49 -28.46
C CYS A 77 20.60 -6.89 -28.80
N SER A 78 20.96 -5.83 -28.07
CA SER A 78 22.21 -5.09 -28.17
C SER A 78 22.77 -4.85 -26.76
N GLN A 79 24.07 -4.54 -26.70
CA GLN A 79 24.79 -4.41 -25.43
C GLN A 79 24.13 -3.40 -24.47
N ASP A 80 23.95 -2.16 -24.91
CA ASP A 80 23.50 -1.06 -24.04
C ASP A 80 22.09 -1.30 -23.45
N PRO A 81 21.06 -1.69 -24.23
CA PRO A 81 19.72 -1.93 -23.68
C PRO A 81 19.67 -3.12 -22.71
N ILE A 82 20.44 -4.18 -22.96
CA ILE A 82 20.52 -5.34 -22.06
C ILE A 82 21.19 -4.93 -20.74
N GLU A 83 22.34 -4.26 -20.80
CA GLU A 83 23.06 -3.78 -19.62
C GLU A 83 22.21 -2.79 -18.80
N ALA A 84 21.57 -1.82 -19.46
CA ALA A 84 20.74 -0.81 -18.80
C ALA A 84 19.56 -1.45 -18.04
N LYS A 85 18.86 -2.41 -18.67
CA LYS A 85 17.75 -3.14 -18.05
C LYS A 85 18.21 -4.02 -16.90
N LEU A 86 19.32 -4.73 -17.05
CA LEU A 86 19.90 -5.53 -15.98
C LEU A 86 20.30 -4.65 -14.79
N LYS A 87 20.95 -3.51 -15.07
CA LYS A 87 21.41 -2.55 -14.05
C LYS A 87 20.26 -2.02 -13.21
N VAL A 88 19.19 -1.49 -13.83
CA VAL A 88 18.05 -0.94 -13.07
C VAL A 88 17.36 -2.00 -12.22
N LEU A 89 17.20 -3.24 -12.71
CA LEU A 89 16.61 -4.34 -11.94
C LEU A 89 17.48 -4.73 -10.73
N LEU A 90 18.80 -4.80 -10.90
CA LEU A 90 19.73 -5.08 -9.80
C LEU A 90 19.72 -3.98 -8.75
N GLN A 91 19.65 -2.71 -9.16
CA GLN A 91 19.60 -1.57 -8.25
C GLN A 91 18.28 -1.49 -7.48
N MET A 92 17.14 -1.67 -8.16
CA MET A 92 15.84 -1.78 -7.49
C MET A 92 15.85 -2.92 -6.48
N SER A 93 16.39 -4.08 -6.87
CA SER A 93 16.53 -5.20 -5.94
C SER A 93 17.37 -4.85 -4.72
N LEU A 94 18.47 -4.12 -4.88
CA LEU A 94 19.32 -3.71 -3.76
C LEU A 94 18.57 -2.80 -2.78
N VAL A 95 17.87 -1.80 -3.31
CA VAL A 95 17.03 -0.87 -2.52
C VAL A 95 15.96 -1.64 -1.75
N LEU A 96 15.27 -2.58 -2.41
CA LEU A 96 14.25 -3.41 -1.79
C LEU A 96 14.83 -4.33 -0.71
N THR A 97 15.95 -5.01 -0.98
CA THR A 97 16.61 -5.87 0.02
C THR A 97 17.04 -5.06 1.24
N TRP A 98 17.58 -3.86 1.05
CA TRP A 98 18.00 -2.98 2.13
C TRP A 98 16.82 -2.47 2.97
N GLY A 99 15.80 -1.90 2.32
CA GLY A 99 14.65 -1.30 3.01
C GLY A 99 13.71 -2.33 3.63
N ALA A 100 13.40 -3.39 2.90
CA ALA A 100 12.50 -4.44 3.36
C ALA A 100 13.18 -5.48 4.28
N ARG A 101 14.52 -5.51 4.34
CA ARG A 101 15.31 -6.54 5.05
C ARG A 101 14.85 -7.96 4.71
N THR A 102 14.48 -8.15 3.45
CA THR A 102 13.90 -9.39 2.92
C THR A 102 14.64 -9.73 1.62
N PRO A 103 15.08 -10.98 1.41
CA PRO A 103 15.68 -11.40 0.15
C PRO A 103 14.75 -11.17 -1.04
N VAL A 104 15.32 -10.84 -2.21
CA VAL A 104 14.55 -10.52 -3.42
C VAL A 104 14.75 -11.59 -4.49
N VAL A 105 13.63 -12.12 -5.01
CA VAL A 105 13.59 -12.96 -6.22
C VAL A 105 13.55 -12.05 -7.44
N ARG A 106 14.46 -12.22 -8.40
CA ARG A 106 14.61 -11.33 -9.56
C ARG A 106 14.17 -12.02 -10.83
N ILE A 107 13.07 -11.57 -11.42
CA ILE A 107 12.55 -12.13 -12.67
C ILE A 107 12.47 -11.03 -13.73
N ALA A 108 13.28 -11.11 -14.77
CA ALA A 108 13.24 -10.16 -15.87
C ALA A 108 12.17 -10.52 -16.92
N ARG A 109 11.52 -9.50 -17.45
CA ARG A 109 10.79 -9.56 -18.73
C ARG A 109 11.82 -9.35 -19.85
N MET A 110 12.52 -10.43 -20.19
CA MET A 110 13.68 -10.40 -21.08
C MET A 110 13.87 -11.78 -21.73
N ALA A 111 14.53 -11.82 -22.90
CA ALA A 111 14.89 -13.04 -23.61
C ALA A 111 13.69 -13.93 -23.98
N GLY A 112 12.57 -13.31 -24.39
CA GLY A 112 11.39 -14.05 -24.86
C GLY A 112 10.11 -13.23 -24.95
N GLN A 113 10.09 -12.00 -24.43
CA GLN A 113 8.90 -11.15 -24.34
C GLN A 113 8.59 -10.41 -25.66
N TYR A 114 8.62 -11.14 -26.77
CA TYR A 114 8.43 -10.59 -28.12
C TYR A 114 6.97 -10.57 -28.56
N ALA A 115 6.08 -11.38 -27.99
CA ALA A 115 4.68 -11.43 -28.43
C ALA A 115 3.79 -10.47 -27.61
N LYS A 116 2.78 -9.88 -28.25
CA LYS A 116 1.78 -9.03 -27.61
C LYS A 116 0.35 -9.34 -28.05
N PRO A 117 -0.60 -9.46 -27.10
CA PRO A 117 -2.00 -9.60 -27.44
C PRO A 117 -2.57 -8.24 -27.89
N ARG A 118 -3.52 -8.26 -28.82
CA ARG A 118 -4.17 -7.05 -29.36
C ARG A 118 -5.68 -7.12 -29.20
N SER A 119 -6.29 -5.95 -28.96
CA SER A 119 -7.75 -5.84 -28.89
C SER A 119 -8.43 -6.10 -30.23
N LYS A 120 -7.74 -5.78 -31.34
CA LYS A 120 -8.19 -6.07 -32.71
C LYS A 120 -7.04 -6.72 -33.49
N PRO A 121 -7.32 -7.67 -34.41
CA PRO A 121 -6.30 -8.29 -35.25
C PRO A 121 -5.77 -7.35 -36.34
N MET A 122 -6.58 -6.39 -36.77
CA MET A 122 -6.28 -5.39 -37.79
C MET A 122 -6.37 -3.98 -37.21
N GLU A 123 -5.62 -3.05 -37.78
CA GLU A 123 -5.69 -1.61 -37.49
C GLU A 123 -5.75 -0.78 -38.77
N MET A 124 -6.29 0.43 -38.67
CA MET A 124 -6.36 1.38 -39.78
C MET A 124 -5.10 2.23 -39.80
N TYR A 125 -4.40 2.24 -40.93
CA TYR A 125 -3.24 3.08 -41.20
C TYR A 125 -3.42 3.78 -42.54
N GLU A 126 -3.45 5.12 -42.54
CA GLU A 126 -3.65 5.94 -43.75
C GLU A 126 -4.84 5.51 -44.63
N GLY A 127 -5.95 5.11 -44.00
CA GLY A 127 -7.16 4.66 -44.71
C GLY A 127 -7.13 3.23 -45.24
N LYS A 128 -6.05 2.47 -45.01
CA LYS A 128 -5.93 1.05 -45.33
C LYS A 128 -5.99 0.19 -44.06
N GLU A 129 -6.65 -0.95 -44.15
CA GLU A 129 -6.66 -1.94 -43.08
C GLU A 129 -5.41 -2.83 -43.19
N ILE A 130 -4.57 -2.83 -42.16
CA ILE A 130 -3.34 -3.64 -42.08
C ILE A 130 -3.34 -4.46 -40.78
N HIS A 131 -2.50 -5.49 -40.70
CA HIS A 131 -2.36 -6.26 -39.47
C HIS A 131 -1.85 -5.37 -38.32
N SER A 132 -2.48 -5.53 -37.16
CA SER A 132 -1.97 -4.94 -35.93
C SER A 132 -0.60 -5.53 -35.58
N PHE A 133 0.31 -4.70 -35.12
CA PHE A 133 1.61 -5.12 -34.58
C PHE A 133 1.36 -6.04 -33.39
N ARG A 134 1.84 -7.28 -33.49
CA ARG A 134 1.69 -8.32 -32.46
C ARG A 134 3.03 -8.67 -31.81
N GLY A 135 4.03 -7.84 -32.05
CA GLY A 135 5.37 -8.01 -31.55
C GLY A 135 6.29 -8.72 -32.54
N ASP A 136 7.60 -8.55 -32.34
CA ASP A 136 8.62 -8.86 -33.36
C ASP A 136 8.71 -10.35 -33.72
N ASN A 137 8.20 -11.25 -32.87
CA ASN A 137 8.12 -12.67 -33.19
C ASN A 137 6.93 -13.05 -34.10
N VAL A 138 6.06 -12.09 -34.42
CA VAL A 138 4.95 -12.23 -35.37
C VAL A 138 5.18 -11.38 -36.62
N ASN A 139 5.33 -10.07 -36.44
CA ASN A 139 5.44 -9.08 -37.53
C ASN A 139 6.26 -7.86 -37.07
N GLY A 140 6.73 -7.04 -38.02
CA GLY A 140 7.45 -5.80 -37.72
C GLY A 140 6.53 -4.65 -37.35
N TYR A 141 7.09 -3.59 -36.76
CA TYR A 141 6.32 -2.37 -36.46
C TYR A 141 6.05 -1.51 -37.70
N ASP A 142 6.92 -1.53 -38.71
CA ASP A 142 6.72 -0.77 -39.95
C ASP A 142 5.41 -1.23 -40.65
N PRO A 143 4.55 -0.31 -41.13
CA PRO A 143 3.35 -0.65 -41.89
C PRO A 143 3.58 -1.58 -43.09
N GLN A 144 4.78 -1.58 -43.67
CA GLN A 144 5.17 -2.45 -44.79
C GLN A 144 5.52 -3.88 -44.35
N ASP A 145 5.74 -4.09 -43.04
CA ASP A 145 6.19 -5.36 -42.45
C ASP A 145 5.14 -5.94 -41.48
N ARG A 146 3.84 -5.69 -41.74
CA ARG A 146 2.74 -6.14 -40.86
C ARG A 146 2.25 -7.55 -41.13
N THR A 147 2.57 -8.15 -42.27
CA THR A 147 2.18 -9.53 -42.56
C THR A 147 2.91 -10.49 -41.61
N PRO A 148 2.20 -11.41 -40.92
CA PRO A 148 2.86 -12.40 -40.06
C PRO A 148 3.89 -13.25 -40.82
N ASP A 149 5.15 -13.24 -40.37
CA ASP A 149 6.23 -14.06 -40.96
C ASP A 149 6.63 -15.18 -39.98
N PRO A 150 6.48 -16.47 -40.35
CA PRO A 150 6.89 -17.57 -39.49
C PRO A 150 8.39 -17.57 -39.14
N GLU A 151 9.29 -17.05 -39.99
CA GLU A 151 10.73 -17.02 -39.69
C GLU A 151 11.06 -16.10 -38.50
N ARG A 152 10.17 -15.16 -38.16
CA ARG A 152 10.31 -14.32 -36.95
C ARG A 152 10.25 -15.14 -35.65
N LEU A 153 9.62 -16.32 -35.65
CA LEU A 153 9.68 -17.25 -34.52
C LEU A 153 11.11 -17.78 -34.31
N LEU A 154 11.82 -18.08 -35.39
CA LEU A 154 13.22 -18.50 -35.34
C LEU A 154 14.13 -17.33 -34.93
N GLY A 155 13.84 -16.13 -35.45
CA GLY A 155 14.49 -14.89 -35.01
C GLY A 155 14.35 -14.69 -33.50
N ALA A 156 13.15 -14.84 -32.95
CA ALA A 156 12.88 -14.70 -31.51
C ALA A 156 13.71 -15.69 -30.67
N TYR A 157 13.84 -16.94 -31.12
CA TYR A 157 14.71 -17.91 -30.45
C TYR A 157 16.16 -17.43 -30.39
N PHE A 158 16.74 -17.03 -31.52
CA PHE A 158 18.15 -16.64 -31.55
C PHE A 158 18.43 -15.36 -30.75
N HIS A 159 17.57 -14.34 -30.83
CA HIS A 159 17.72 -13.13 -30.01
C HIS A 159 17.56 -13.44 -28.51
N SER A 160 16.64 -14.34 -28.15
CA SER A 160 16.51 -14.83 -26.77
C SER A 160 17.78 -15.52 -26.28
N THR A 161 18.38 -16.40 -27.09
CA THR A 161 19.63 -17.09 -26.74
C THR A 161 20.80 -16.13 -26.59
N ALA A 162 20.95 -15.17 -27.50
CA ALA A 162 22.03 -14.17 -27.44
C ALA A 162 21.89 -13.28 -26.21
N THR A 163 20.68 -12.79 -25.94
CA THR A 163 20.36 -11.98 -24.76
C THR A 163 20.66 -12.74 -23.47
N LEU A 164 20.15 -13.96 -23.31
CA LEU A 164 20.33 -14.75 -22.10
C LEU A 164 21.81 -15.14 -21.88
N ASN A 165 22.52 -15.50 -22.95
CA ASN A 165 23.96 -15.79 -22.87
C ASN A 165 24.75 -14.56 -22.41
N TYR A 166 24.42 -13.38 -22.94
CA TYR A 166 25.08 -12.14 -22.56
C TYR A 166 24.80 -11.77 -21.10
N VAL A 167 23.55 -11.88 -20.64
CA VAL A 167 23.18 -11.68 -19.23
C VAL A 167 23.95 -12.60 -18.30
N ARG A 168 24.04 -13.91 -18.62
CA ARG A 168 24.83 -14.87 -17.83
C ARG A 168 26.30 -14.46 -17.76
N THR A 169 26.87 -14.05 -18.90
CA THR A 169 28.26 -13.55 -18.96
C THR A 169 28.46 -12.31 -18.08
N LEU A 170 27.53 -11.35 -18.11
CA LEU A 170 27.61 -10.16 -17.27
C LEU A 170 27.57 -10.51 -15.78
N LEU A 171 26.63 -11.35 -15.36
CA LEU A 171 26.50 -11.77 -13.96
C LEU A 171 27.75 -12.51 -13.45
N ASP A 172 28.34 -13.39 -14.27
CA ASP A 172 29.57 -14.11 -13.92
C ASP A 172 30.82 -13.20 -13.91
N SER A 173 30.80 -12.08 -14.63
CA SER A 173 31.92 -11.12 -14.71
C SER A 173 32.01 -10.14 -13.54
N GLY A 174 31.13 -10.26 -12.54
CA GLY A 174 31.05 -9.31 -11.42
C GLY A 174 30.33 -8.01 -11.76
N PHE A 175 29.53 -7.96 -12.84
CA PHE A 175 28.63 -6.83 -13.13
C PHE A 175 27.67 -6.56 -11.95
N ALA A 176 27.31 -7.65 -11.26
CA ALA A 176 26.46 -7.70 -10.09
C ALA A 176 27.20 -7.55 -8.75
N ASP A 177 28.52 -7.37 -8.75
CA ASP A 177 29.34 -7.41 -7.53
C ASP A 177 29.10 -6.17 -6.64
N LEU A 178 28.61 -6.41 -5.42
CA LEU A 178 28.34 -5.39 -4.42
C LEU A 178 29.62 -4.85 -3.75
N HIS A 179 30.78 -5.46 -3.97
CA HIS A 179 32.08 -4.99 -3.48
C HIS A 179 32.67 -3.85 -4.34
N GLU A 180 32.19 -3.64 -5.57
CA GLU A 180 32.60 -2.52 -6.43
C GLU A 180 31.42 -1.59 -6.82
N PRO A 181 30.75 -0.96 -5.84
CA PRO A 181 29.56 -0.14 -6.11
C PRO A 181 29.83 1.10 -6.97
N SER A 182 31.09 1.53 -7.11
CA SER A 182 31.50 2.63 -7.99
C SER A 182 31.20 2.35 -9.46
N LYS A 183 31.11 1.07 -9.87
CA LYS A 183 30.65 0.68 -11.22
C LYS A 183 29.18 1.03 -11.47
N TRP A 184 28.38 1.21 -10.41
CA TRP A 184 26.96 1.55 -10.51
C TRP A 184 26.74 3.05 -10.34
N ASN A 185 27.57 3.86 -11.00
CA ASN A 185 27.49 5.32 -10.96
C ASN A 185 26.11 5.82 -11.43
N LEU A 186 25.52 6.71 -10.62
CA LEU A 186 24.24 7.41 -10.85
C LEU A 186 24.43 8.81 -11.44
N SER A 187 25.56 9.09 -12.09
CA SER A 187 25.84 10.40 -12.71
C SER A 187 24.79 10.85 -13.73
N HIS A 188 24.05 9.90 -14.32
CA HIS A 188 22.96 10.15 -15.26
C HIS A 188 21.61 10.42 -14.58
N VAL A 189 21.43 10.02 -13.31
CA VAL A 189 20.21 10.32 -12.53
C VAL A 189 20.15 11.81 -12.28
N ARG A 190 19.13 12.49 -12.79
CA ARG A 190 18.99 13.95 -12.66
C ARG A 190 18.59 14.38 -11.24
N SER A 191 17.80 13.56 -10.54
CA SER A 191 17.31 13.85 -9.19
C SER A 191 18.42 13.74 -8.13
N ASP A 192 18.78 14.87 -7.53
CA ASP A 192 19.79 14.93 -6.46
C ASP A 192 19.36 14.22 -5.17
N SER A 193 18.06 14.12 -4.90
CA SER A 193 17.53 13.41 -3.73
C SER A 193 17.69 11.90 -3.90
N VAL A 194 17.22 11.35 -5.03
CA VAL A 194 17.33 9.93 -5.37
C VAL A 194 18.80 9.49 -5.40
N ARG A 195 19.67 10.33 -5.98
CA ARG A 195 21.11 10.07 -6.02
C ARG A 195 21.71 9.96 -4.62
N ARG A 196 21.40 10.91 -3.73
CA ARG A 196 21.90 10.91 -2.34
C ARG A 196 21.38 9.73 -1.54
N GLU A 197 20.09 9.43 -1.67
CA GLU A 197 19.47 8.32 -0.94
C GLU A 197 20.09 6.97 -1.34
N TYR A 198 20.28 6.76 -2.64
CA TYR A 198 20.96 5.57 -3.15
C TYR A 198 22.43 5.50 -2.72
N GLN A 199 23.17 6.61 -2.80
CA GLN A 199 24.57 6.67 -2.34
C GLN A 199 24.69 6.32 -0.85
N ASN A 200 23.73 6.74 -0.03
CA ASN A 200 23.69 6.39 1.39
C ASN A 200 23.49 4.88 1.60
N ILE A 201 22.55 4.25 0.87
CA ILE A 201 22.34 2.80 0.94
C ILE A 201 23.61 2.05 0.56
N VAL A 202 24.22 2.44 -0.56
CA VAL A 202 25.46 1.84 -1.05
C VAL A 202 26.58 1.99 -0.01
N SER A 203 26.79 3.19 0.53
CA SER A 203 27.83 3.42 1.54
C SER A 203 27.65 2.56 2.79
N GLN A 204 26.41 2.41 3.26
CA GLN A 204 26.09 1.59 4.44
C GLN A 204 26.26 0.09 4.17
N LEU A 205 25.93 -0.35 2.95
CA LEU A 205 26.17 -1.73 2.52
C LEU A 205 27.65 -2.04 2.40
N THR A 206 28.44 -1.15 1.79
CA THR A 206 29.90 -1.30 1.70
C THR A 206 30.52 -1.42 3.08
N ASP A 207 30.16 -0.52 4.01
CA ASP A 207 30.63 -0.57 5.41
C ASP A 207 30.26 -1.90 6.10
N SER A 208 29.02 -2.38 5.87
CA SER A 208 28.56 -3.67 6.41
C SER A 208 29.33 -4.87 5.83
N LEU A 209 29.64 -4.84 4.53
CA LEU A 209 30.43 -5.88 3.85
C LEU A 209 31.88 -5.87 4.33
N ASP A 210 32.48 -4.69 4.49
CA ASP A 210 33.82 -4.53 5.06
C ASP A 210 33.89 -5.03 6.50
N PHE A 211 32.83 -4.80 7.29
CA PHE A 211 32.69 -5.37 8.63
C PHE A 211 32.61 -6.91 8.59
N MET A 212 31.77 -7.49 7.72
CA MET A 212 31.66 -8.96 7.56
C MET A 212 33.00 -9.60 7.16
N ARG A 213 33.76 -8.93 6.29
CA ARG A 213 35.12 -9.33 5.93
C ARG A 213 36.07 -9.23 7.12
N THR A 214 36.02 -8.14 7.87
CA THR A 214 36.86 -7.91 9.06
C THR A 214 36.65 -8.97 10.14
N VAL A 215 35.41 -9.43 10.35
CA VAL A 215 35.10 -10.49 11.33
C VAL A 215 35.31 -11.92 10.80
N GLY A 216 35.81 -12.07 9.57
CA GLY A 216 36.09 -13.37 8.95
C GLY A 216 34.84 -14.14 8.51
N ALA A 217 33.69 -13.48 8.37
CA ALA A 217 32.46 -14.08 7.85
C ALA A 217 32.45 -14.14 6.30
N ASP A 218 33.36 -13.42 5.63
CA ASP A 218 33.54 -13.36 4.18
C ASP A 218 34.96 -13.81 3.76
N ASN A 219 35.31 -15.07 4.04
CA ASN A 219 36.62 -15.65 3.69
C ASN A 219 36.59 -16.26 2.28
N GLY A 220 36.50 -15.43 1.24
CA GLY A 220 36.83 -15.58 -0.20
C GLY A 220 37.14 -16.93 -0.88
N GLY A 221 36.69 -18.08 -0.37
CA GLY A 221 37.07 -19.42 -0.83
C GLY A 221 35.91 -20.28 -1.37
N ALA A 222 34.67 -19.82 -1.25
CA ALA A 222 33.48 -20.45 -1.83
C ALA A 222 32.57 -19.36 -2.42
N PRO A 223 31.83 -19.62 -3.52
CA PRO A 223 30.81 -18.69 -3.99
C PRO A 223 29.82 -18.47 -2.86
N SER A 224 29.85 -17.27 -2.27
CA SER A 224 28.93 -16.84 -1.22
C SER A 224 27.73 -16.16 -1.89
N ALA A 225 26.62 -16.02 -1.14
CA ALA A 225 25.45 -15.24 -1.58
C ALA A 225 25.77 -13.75 -1.90
N LEU A 226 27.00 -13.30 -1.64
CA LEU A 226 27.53 -11.97 -1.98
C LEU A 226 28.19 -11.93 -3.37
N THR A 227 28.53 -13.09 -3.95
CA THR A 227 29.31 -13.20 -5.21
C THR A 227 28.49 -13.68 -6.41
N SER A 228 27.37 -14.40 -6.22
CA SER A 228 26.49 -14.83 -7.31
C SER A 228 25.04 -14.40 -7.07
N ILE A 229 24.46 -13.71 -8.06
CA ILE A 229 23.06 -13.27 -8.03
C ILE A 229 22.23 -14.17 -8.93
N ASP A 230 21.26 -14.86 -8.34
CA ASP A 230 20.24 -15.57 -9.13
C ASP A 230 19.38 -14.57 -9.90
N PHE A 231 19.29 -14.77 -11.21
CA PHE A 231 18.51 -13.94 -12.13
C PHE A 231 17.75 -14.82 -13.11
N PHE A 232 16.44 -14.62 -13.17
CA PHE A 232 15.54 -15.44 -13.98
C PHE A 232 14.92 -14.61 -15.11
N VAL A 233 14.47 -15.29 -16.16
CA VAL A 233 13.81 -14.67 -17.31
C VAL A 233 12.37 -15.18 -17.47
N SER A 234 11.51 -14.31 -17.98
CA SER A 234 10.08 -14.56 -18.12
C SER A 234 9.47 -13.85 -19.31
N HIS A 235 8.38 -14.44 -19.83
CA HIS A 235 7.52 -13.83 -20.84
C HIS A 235 6.09 -14.37 -20.77
N GLU A 236 5.18 -13.71 -21.48
CA GLU A 236 3.80 -14.16 -21.65
C GLU A 236 3.77 -15.41 -22.54
N SER A 237 3.21 -16.51 -22.04
CA SER A 237 2.96 -17.70 -22.85
C SER A 237 1.79 -17.41 -23.78
N LEU A 238 2.09 -16.85 -24.96
CA LEU A 238 1.07 -16.36 -25.90
C LEU A 238 1.02 -17.19 -27.20
N LEU A 239 2.16 -17.37 -27.89
CA LEU A 239 2.25 -18.13 -29.14
C LEU A 239 2.53 -19.61 -28.84
N LEU A 240 1.46 -20.40 -28.72
CA LEU A 240 1.57 -21.76 -28.18
C LEU A 240 2.39 -22.72 -29.05
N GLU A 241 2.50 -22.52 -30.36
CA GLU A 241 3.42 -23.33 -31.17
C GLU A 241 4.88 -23.07 -30.84
N TYR A 242 5.24 -21.82 -30.54
CA TYR A 242 6.59 -21.47 -30.08
C TYR A 242 6.88 -22.09 -28.71
N GLU A 243 5.94 -21.93 -27.77
CA GLU A 243 6.08 -22.48 -26.41
C GLU A 243 6.17 -24.02 -26.41
N THR A 244 5.32 -24.67 -27.21
CA THR A 244 5.35 -26.13 -27.41
C THR A 244 6.70 -26.56 -27.97
N SER A 245 7.23 -25.80 -28.94
CA SER A 245 8.51 -26.11 -29.58
C SER A 245 9.72 -25.99 -28.65
N LEU A 246 9.57 -25.31 -27.51
CA LEU A 246 10.58 -25.20 -26.46
C LEU A 246 10.27 -26.06 -25.23
N THR A 247 9.20 -26.84 -25.27
CA THR A 247 8.86 -27.79 -24.19
C THR A 247 9.66 -29.07 -24.33
N ARG A 248 10.28 -29.52 -23.23
CA ARG A 248 11.16 -30.69 -23.19
C ARG A 248 10.79 -31.58 -22.02
N LEU A 249 10.86 -32.89 -22.23
CA LEU A 249 10.82 -33.86 -21.14
C LEU A 249 12.23 -33.92 -20.53
N MET A 250 12.39 -33.36 -19.34
CA MET A 250 13.69 -33.22 -18.68
C MET A 250 13.68 -33.93 -17.32
N THR A 251 14.86 -34.37 -16.89
CA THR A 251 15.05 -34.96 -15.56
C THR A 251 15.22 -33.84 -14.54
N SER A 252 14.37 -33.80 -13.53
CA SER A 252 14.50 -32.87 -12.40
C SER A 252 15.73 -33.19 -11.53
N PRO A 253 16.16 -32.27 -10.66
CA PRO A 253 17.15 -32.58 -9.62
C PRO A 253 16.74 -33.75 -8.71
N THR A 254 15.43 -34.00 -8.54
CA THR A 254 14.87 -35.15 -7.80
C THR A 254 14.81 -36.45 -8.62
N LYS A 255 15.37 -36.46 -9.84
CA LYS A 255 15.43 -37.59 -10.79
C LYS A 255 14.09 -38.01 -11.40
N GLU A 256 13.05 -37.20 -11.26
CA GLU A 256 11.75 -37.41 -11.91
C GLU A 256 11.76 -36.81 -13.31
N LYS A 257 11.13 -37.47 -14.30
CA LYS A 257 10.93 -36.87 -15.62
C LYS A 257 9.65 -36.04 -15.63
N LYS A 258 9.77 -34.75 -15.92
CA LYS A 258 8.64 -33.82 -16.05
C LYS A 258 8.78 -33.00 -17.33
N TRP A 259 7.67 -32.49 -17.83
CA TRP A 259 7.67 -31.56 -18.94
C TRP A 259 7.96 -30.16 -18.43
N TYR A 260 9.00 -29.52 -18.97
CA TYR A 260 9.33 -28.12 -18.70
C TYR A 260 9.26 -27.36 -20.02
N ASN A 261 8.68 -26.16 -20.00
CA ASN A 261 9.03 -25.20 -21.03
C ASN A 261 10.44 -24.71 -20.73
N ALA A 262 11.36 -25.04 -21.63
CA ALA A 262 12.77 -24.71 -21.48
C ALA A 262 13.16 -23.43 -22.25
N GLY A 263 12.16 -22.64 -22.66
CA GLY A 263 12.33 -21.31 -23.26
C GLY A 263 12.50 -20.20 -22.23
N ALA A 264 11.91 -20.35 -21.04
CA ALA A 264 12.04 -19.40 -19.94
C ALA A 264 11.91 -20.07 -18.57
N HIS A 265 12.35 -19.38 -17.52
CA HIS A 265 12.22 -19.88 -16.15
C HIS A 265 10.78 -19.79 -15.67
N PHE A 266 10.11 -18.68 -15.97
CA PHE A 266 8.76 -18.34 -15.53
C PHE A 266 7.90 -17.89 -16.71
N LEU A 267 6.66 -18.34 -16.77
CA LEU A 267 5.71 -17.98 -17.82
C LEU A 267 4.43 -17.46 -17.21
N TRP A 268 3.75 -16.50 -17.83
CA TRP A 268 2.41 -16.11 -17.38
C TRP A 268 1.35 -16.21 -18.47
N ILE A 269 0.10 -16.37 -18.06
CA ILE A 269 -1.08 -16.19 -18.90
C ILE A 269 -1.64 -14.78 -18.73
N GLY A 270 -1.90 -14.11 -19.86
CA GLY A 270 -2.41 -12.76 -19.91
C GLY A 270 -3.90 -12.67 -19.58
N ASP A 271 -4.37 -11.46 -19.31
CA ASP A 271 -5.78 -11.20 -18.95
C ASP A 271 -6.75 -11.56 -20.10
N ARG A 272 -6.26 -11.58 -21.35
CA ARG A 272 -7.03 -11.92 -22.55
C ARG A 272 -6.99 -13.41 -22.92
N THR A 273 -6.13 -14.20 -22.28
CA THR A 273 -5.88 -15.62 -22.63
C THR A 273 -6.11 -16.59 -21.46
N ARG A 274 -6.47 -16.08 -20.27
CA ARG A 274 -6.68 -16.86 -19.05
C ARG A 274 -8.06 -17.52 -18.91
N GLN A 275 -8.84 -17.67 -19.98
CA GLN A 275 -10.17 -18.28 -19.85
C GLN A 275 -10.02 -19.78 -19.46
N PRO A 276 -10.75 -20.30 -18.46
CA PRO A 276 -10.50 -21.61 -17.87
C PRO A 276 -10.39 -22.79 -18.85
N GLU A 277 -11.18 -22.78 -19.92
CA GLU A 277 -11.26 -23.90 -20.89
C GLU A 277 -10.41 -23.67 -22.16
N ASN A 278 -9.62 -22.59 -22.22
CA ASN A 278 -8.84 -22.22 -23.40
C ASN A 278 -7.49 -22.95 -23.50
N ALA A 279 -6.94 -22.92 -24.71
CA ALA A 279 -5.67 -23.52 -25.09
C ALA A 279 -4.49 -23.10 -24.19
N HIS A 280 -4.40 -21.82 -23.79
CA HIS A 280 -3.31 -21.32 -22.94
C HIS A 280 -3.32 -21.97 -21.55
N VAL A 281 -4.50 -22.15 -20.94
CA VAL A 281 -4.66 -22.82 -19.65
C VAL A 281 -4.36 -24.32 -19.79
N GLU A 282 -4.83 -24.95 -20.86
CA GLU A 282 -4.54 -26.36 -21.17
C GLU A 282 -3.05 -26.60 -21.40
N TYR A 283 -2.34 -25.69 -22.07
CA TYR A 283 -0.90 -25.81 -22.23
C TYR A 283 -0.19 -25.66 -20.89
N ILE A 284 -0.49 -24.59 -20.13
CA ILE A 284 0.27 -24.25 -18.94
C ILE A 284 0.04 -25.21 -17.75
N ARG A 285 -1.11 -25.90 -17.69
CA ARG A 285 -1.40 -26.84 -16.59
C ARG A 285 -0.46 -28.04 -16.52
N GLY A 286 0.22 -28.39 -17.61
CA GLY A 286 1.07 -29.59 -17.66
C GLY A 286 2.57 -29.33 -17.68
N ILE A 287 3.00 -28.06 -17.68
CA ILE A 287 4.42 -27.73 -17.50
C ILE A 287 4.78 -27.62 -16.02
N ALA A 288 5.99 -28.04 -15.67
CA ALA A 288 6.50 -28.02 -14.30
C ALA A 288 6.95 -26.63 -13.84
N ASN A 289 7.22 -25.69 -14.77
CA ASN A 289 7.61 -24.31 -14.48
C ASN A 289 6.67 -23.62 -13.46
N PRO A 290 7.17 -22.70 -12.62
CA PRO A 290 6.29 -21.78 -11.91
C PRO A 290 5.62 -20.83 -12.91
N ILE A 291 4.38 -20.44 -12.62
CA ILE A 291 3.53 -19.73 -13.58
C ILE A 291 2.88 -18.49 -12.97
N GLY A 292 2.60 -17.49 -13.80
CA GLY A 292 1.84 -16.30 -13.46
C GLY A 292 0.44 -16.30 -14.07
N ILE A 293 -0.52 -15.68 -13.39
CA ILE A 293 -1.86 -15.41 -13.92
C ILE A 293 -2.17 -13.93 -13.71
N LYS A 294 -2.44 -13.20 -14.80
CA LYS A 294 -2.92 -11.81 -14.70
C LYS A 294 -4.35 -11.79 -14.15
N VAL A 295 -4.61 -10.98 -13.14
CA VAL A 295 -5.92 -10.83 -12.50
C VAL A 295 -6.35 -9.37 -12.64
N GLY A 296 -7.23 -9.09 -13.61
CA GLY A 296 -7.81 -7.76 -13.83
C GLY A 296 -9.22 -7.60 -13.26
N PRO A 297 -9.85 -6.41 -13.38
CA PRO A 297 -11.20 -6.13 -12.86
C PRO A 297 -12.32 -7.02 -13.42
N SER A 298 -12.10 -7.60 -14.60
CA SER A 298 -13.02 -8.54 -15.25
C SER A 298 -12.90 -9.98 -14.72
N THR A 299 -11.97 -10.24 -13.80
CA THR A 299 -11.80 -11.58 -13.22
C THR A 299 -12.92 -11.84 -12.22
N VAL A 300 -13.64 -12.93 -12.46
CA VAL A 300 -14.66 -13.43 -11.54
C VAL A 300 -13.97 -14.33 -10.51
N PRO A 301 -14.18 -14.16 -9.19
CA PRO A 301 -13.49 -14.95 -8.16
C PRO A 301 -13.66 -16.47 -8.33
N GLU A 302 -14.84 -16.94 -8.72
CA GLU A 302 -15.14 -18.35 -8.96
C GLU A 302 -14.32 -18.92 -10.13
N ASP A 303 -14.16 -18.16 -11.21
CA ASP A 303 -13.33 -18.55 -12.35
C ASP A 303 -11.84 -18.56 -11.98
N LEU A 304 -11.39 -17.66 -11.10
CA LEU A 304 -10.03 -17.70 -10.57
C LEU A 304 -9.77 -18.98 -9.78
N VAL A 305 -10.71 -19.39 -8.92
CA VAL A 305 -10.59 -20.66 -8.16
C VAL A 305 -10.59 -21.86 -9.11
N ARG A 306 -11.44 -21.87 -10.15
CA ARG A 306 -11.42 -22.91 -11.19
C ARG A 306 -10.06 -22.98 -11.88
N LEU A 307 -9.49 -21.84 -12.29
CA LEU A 307 -8.16 -21.77 -12.89
C LEU A 307 -7.10 -22.39 -11.97
N LEU A 308 -7.08 -21.99 -10.70
CA LEU A 308 -6.12 -22.51 -9.73
C LEU A 308 -6.24 -24.03 -9.54
N ASN A 309 -7.45 -24.56 -9.50
CA ASN A 309 -7.68 -26.00 -9.41
C ASN A 309 -7.21 -26.74 -10.67
N THR A 310 -7.28 -26.12 -11.86
CA THR A 310 -6.82 -26.72 -13.11
C THR A 310 -5.30 -26.71 -13.23
N VAL A 311 -4.63 -25.60 -12.89
CA VAL A 311 -3.18 -25.43 -13.13
C VAL A 311 -2.31 -25.83 -11.94
N ASN A 312 -2.88 -25.94 -10.75
CA ASN A 312 -2.19 -26.34 -9.53
C ASN A 312 -3.02 -27.32 -8.68
N PRO A 313 -3.47 -28.47 -9.24
CA PRO A 313 -4.38 -29.38 -8.54
C PRO A 313 -3.81 -29.90 -7.22
N ASP A 314 -2.49 -30.06 -7.15
CA ASP A 314 -1.77 -30.54 -5.95
C ASP A 314 -1.51 -29.43 -4.91
N LYS A 315 -1.93 -28.20 -5.19
CA LYS A 315 -1.75 -27.01 -4.33
C LYS A 315 -0.29 -26.79 -3.93
N GLU A 316 0.64 -26.99 -4.87
CA GLU A 316 2.05 -26.70 -4.69
C GLU A 316 2.22 -25.21 -4.34
N ILE A 317 2.80 -24.92 -3.17
CA ILE A 317 2.97 -23.57 -2.66
C ILE A 317 3.92 -22.79 -3.58
N GLY A 318 3.51 -21.59 -4.00
CA GLY A 318 4.32 -20.75 -4.90
C GLY A 318 4.40 -21.23 -6.35
N LYS A 319 3.70 -22.31 -6.73
CA LYS A 319 3.56 -22.74 -8.14
C LYS A 319 2.89 -21.67 -8.99
N VAL A 320 1.89 -20.98 -8.42
CA VAL A 320 1.14 -19.91 -9.08
C VAL A 320 1.43 -18.57 -8.43
N THR A 321 1.71 -17.59 -9.26
CA THR A 321 1.78 -16.17 -8.92
C THR A 321 0.55 -15.45 -9.45
N LEU A 322 -0.22 -14.81 -8.58
CA LEU A 322 -1.36 -13.98 -8.97
C LEU A 322 -0.90 -12.54 -9.17
N ILE A 323 -0.92 -12.09 -10.42
CA ILE A 323 -0.43 -10.77 -10.85
C ILE A 323 -1.65 -9.85 -11.00
N THR A 324 -1.99 -9.16 -9.92
CA THR A 324 -3.16 -8.27 -9.82
C THR A 324 -2.92 -6.94 -10.51
N ARG A 325 -3.90 -6.46 -11.30
CA ARG A 325 -3.79 -5.23 -12.11
C ARG A 325 -5.14 -4.54 -12.25
N PHE A 326 -5.68 -4.07 -11.13
CA PHE A 326 -7.04 -3.53 -11.06
C PHE A 326 -7.14 -2.08 -11.52
N GLY A 327 -6.07 -1.31 -11.38
CA GLY A 327 -6.10 0.15 -11.46
C GLY A 327 -6.42 0.77 -10.10
N ALA A 328 -5.90 1.99 -9.87
CA ALA A 328 -6.03 2.73 -8.62
C ALA A 328 -7.49 2.98 -8.20
N ASP A 329 -8.41 3.05 -9.17
CA ASP A 329 -9.83 3.28 -8.92
C ASP A 329 -10.60 2.01 -8.51
N ASN A 330 -10.02 0.82 -8.75
CA ASN A 330 -10.77 -0.45 -8.68
C ASN A 330 -10.19 -1.44 -7.68
N VAL A 331 -8.93 -1.31 -7.26
CA VAL A 331 -8.26 -2.30 -6.40
C VAL A 331 -9.03 -2.60 -5.11
N GLU A 332 -9.51 -1.57 -4.39
CA GLU A 332 -10.25 -1.76 -3.14
C GLU A 332 -11.58 -2.49 -3.32
N LYS A 333 -12.20 -2.36 -4.50
CA LYS A 333 -13.47 -3.00 -4.83
C LYS A 333 -13.28 -4.49 -5.13
N HIS A 334 -12.20 -4.85 -5.83
CA HIS A 334 -12.04 -6.18 -6.40
C HIS A 334 -11.10 -7.08 -5.59
N LEU A 335 -9.95 -6.57 -5.15
CA LEU A 335 -8.91 -7.39 -4.51
C LEU A 335 -9.39 -8.16 -3.27
N PRO A 336 -10.21 -7.59 -2.34
CA PRO A 336 -10.67 -8.33 -1.16
C PRO A 336 -11.42 -9.61 -1.50
N GLN A 337 -12.28 -9.58 -2.54
CA GLN A 337 -13.08 -10.73 -2.97
C GLN A 337 -12.19 -11.84 -3.54
N HIS A 338 -11.13 -11.48 -4.26
CA HIS A 338 -10.17 -12.43 -4.81
C HIS A 338 -9.30 -13.06 -3.71
N ILE A 339 -8.83 -12.27 -2.74
CA ILE A 339 -8.09 -12.80 -1.58
C ILE A 339 -8.95 -13.82 -0.85
N GLU A 340 -10.23 -13.50 -0.64
CA GLU A 340 -11.15 -14.40 0.06
C GLU A 340 -11.37 -15.71 -0.70
N ALA A 341 -11.68 -15.64 -1.99
CA ALA A 341 -11.92 -16.83 -2.81
C ALA A 341 -10.67 -17.75 -2.85
N VAL A 342 -9.48 -17.17 -3.01
CA VAL A 342 -8.22 -17.92 -2.99
C VAL A 342 -7.98 -18.54 -1.61
N ARG A 343 -8.23 -17.80 -0.52
CA ARG A 343 -8.11 -18.33 0.85
C ARG A 343 -9.02 -19.52 1.08
N GLN A 344 -10.27 -19.46 0.64
CA GLN A 344 -11.24 -20.56 0.76
C GLN A 344 -10.85 -21.77 -0.09
N SER A 345 -10.21 -21.56 -1.24
CA SER A 345 -9.74 -22.65 -2.09
C SER A 345 -8.56 -23.44 -1.49
N GLY A 346 -7.85 -22.86 -0.52
CA GLY A 346 -6.67 -23.45 0.13
C GLY A 346 -5.39 -23.40 -0.72
N HIS A 347 -5.39 -22.67 -1.84
CA HIS A 347 -4.18 -22.38 -2.60
C HIS A 347 -3.35 -21.31 -1.89
N ILE A 348 -2.01 -21.44 -1.94
CA ILE A 348 -1.07 -20.45 -1.40
C ILE A 348 -0.21 -19.90 -2.56
N PRO A 349 -0.72 -18.91 -3.30
CA PRO A 349 0.03 -18.30 -4.40
C PRO A 349 0.99 -17.21 -3.90
N VAL A 350 1.89 -16.78 -4.78
CA VAL A 350 2.60 -15.50 -4.61
C VAL A 350 1.67 -14.37 -5.07
N TRP A 351 1.38 -13.40 -4.20
CA TRP A 351 0.61 -12.21 -4.58
C TRP A 351 1.54 -11.12 -5.10
N VAL A 352 1.26 -10.63 -6.30
CA VAL A 352 2.02 -9.61 -7.01
C VAL A 352 1.11 -8.48 -7.47
N CYS A 353 1.58 -7.25 -7.33
CA CYS A 353 0.94 -6.07 -7.87
C CYS A 353 1.59 -5.67 -9.20
N ASP A 354 0.78 -5.55 -10.25
CA ASP A 354 1.10 -4.92 -11.53
C ASP A 354 0.32 -3.59 -11.59
N PRO A 355 0.88 -2.50 -11.05
CA PRO A 355 0.23 -1.19 -11.00
C PRO A 355 0.31 -0.44 -12.34
N MET A 356 0.70 -1.11 -13.43
CA MET A 356 0.96 -0.48 -14.72
C MET A 356 -0.24 -0.63 -15.65
N HIS A 357 -0.66 -1.87 -15.89
CA HIS A 357 -1.66 -2.18 -16.91
C HIS A 357 -3.09 -1.75 -16.54
N GLY A 358 -3.37 -1.51 -15.25
CA GLY A 358 -4.64 -0.95 -14.77
C GLY A 358 -4.76 0.57 -14.97
N ASN A 359 -3.64 1.27 -15.08
CA ASN A 359 -3.56 2.75 -15.01
C ASN A 359 -3.14 3.41 -16.32
N THR A 360 -3.35 2.74 -17.45
CA THR A 360 -3.01 3.30 -18.77
C THR A 360 -4.07 4.31 -19.20
N LYS A 361 -3.64 5.54 -19.51
CA LYS A 361 -4.48 6.65 -19.97
C LYS A 361 -4.01 7.15 -21.34
N THR A 362 -4.86 7.93 -22.00
CA THR A 362 -4.46 8.66 -23.21
C THR A 362 -4.00 10.05 -22.79
N ALA A 363 -2.83 10.48 -23.28
CA ALA A 363 -2.26 11.81 -23.01
C ALA A 363 -3.20 12.93 -23.47
N ALA A 364 -3.08 14.13 -22.89
CA ALA A 364 -3.91 15.29 -23.22
C ALA A 364 -3.81 15.69 -24.71
N SER A 365 -2.67 15.44 -25.33
CA SER A 365 -2.43 15.62 -26.77
C SER A 365 -3.25 14.68 -27.67
N GLY A 366 -3.85 13.63 -27.10
CA GLY A 366 -4.72 12.66 -27.78
C GLY A 366 -4.00 11.63 -28.65
N LYS A 367 -2.68 11.70 -28.80
CA LYS A 367 -1.90 10.85 -29.73
C LYS A 367 -1.13 9.72 -29.08
N LEU A 368 -0.70 9.89 -27.83
CA LEU A 368 0.15 8.94 -27.11
C LEU A 368 -0.59 8.34 -25.92
N LYS A 369 -0.30 7.08 -25.62
CA LYS A 369 -0.65 6.50 -24.33
C LYS A 369 0.37 6.94 -23.29
N THR A 370 -0.08 7.14 -22.06
CA THR A 370 0.81 7.39 -20.92
C THR A 370 0.24 6.71 -19.67
N ARG A 371 1.00 6.73 -18.58
CA ARG A 371 0.59 6.34 -17.24
C ARG A 371 1.05 7.43 -16.29
N HIS A 372 0.20 7.84 -15.37
CA HIS A 372 0.64 8.78 -14.33
C HIS A 372 1.32 8.00 -13.22
N PHE A 373 2.50 8.44 -12.84
CA PHE A 373 3.26 7.88 -11.73
C PHE A 373 2.43 7.85 -10.43
N VAL A 374 1.62 8.88 -10.17
CA VAL A 374 0.75 8.93 -8.98
C VAL A 374 -0.28 7.79 -8.96
N ASP A 375 -0.88 7.43 -10.09
CA ASP A 375 -1.85 6.32 -10.15
C ASP A 375 -1.15 4.98 -9.88
N ILE A 376 0.07 4.82 -10.40
CA ILE A 376 0.91 3.63 -10.17
C ILE A 376 1.19 3.46 -8.67
N ILE A 377 1.62 4.54 -8.00
CA ILE A 377 1.87 4.53 -6.56
C ILE A 377 0.59 4.32 -5.75
N GLN A 378 -0.52 4.93 -6.18
CA GLN A 378 -1.81 4.81 -5.50
C GLN A 378 -2.31 3.35 -5.54
N GLU A 379 -2.31 2.68 -6.70
CA GLU A 379 -2.70 1.27 -6.78
C GLU A 379 -1.80 0.40 -5.89
N LEU A 380 -0.48 0.63 -5.93
CA LEU A 380 0.46 -0.13 -5.11
C LEU A 380 0.20 0.05 -3.60
N SER A 381 0.02 1.30 -3.15
CA SER A 381 -0.29 1.64 -1.75
C SER A 381 -1.61 1.02 -1.29
N GLN A 382 -2.67 1.15 -2.09
CA GLN A 382 -3.96 0.52 -1.80
C GLN A 382 -3.86 -1.00 -1.76
N THR A 383 -3.08 -1.61 -2.67
CA THR A 383 -2.86 -3.07 -2.69
C THR A 383 -2.20 -3.54 -1.40
N PHE A 384 -1.15 -2.85 -0.93
CA PHE A 384 -0.52 -3.13 0.37
C PHE A 384 -1.52 -3.06 1.52
N ARG A 385 -2.32 -1.98 1.58
CA ARG A 385 -3.34 -1.78 2.61
C ARG A 385 -4.40 -2.88 2.60
N VAL A 386 -4.96 -3.21 1.43
CA VAL A 386 -5.98 -4.25 1.29
C VAL A 386 -5.42 -5.62 1.72
N HIS A 387 -4.20 -5.96 1.33
CA HIS A 387 -3.59 -7.20 1.80
C HIS A 387 -3.49 -7.24 3.33
N LYS A 388 -3.02 -6.16 3.96
CA LYS A 388 -2.93 -6.01 5.42
C LYS A 388 -4.30 -6.13 6.10
N GLU A 389 -5.33 -5.45 5.58
CA GLU A 389 -6.70 -5.49 6.10
C GLU A 389 -7.32 -6.89 5.99
N CYS A 390 -7.03 -7.62 4.91
CA CYS A 390 -7.49 -8.99 4.71
C CYS A 390 -6.61 -10.06 5.39
N GLY A 391 -5.58 -9.67 6.15
CA GLY A 391 -4.67 -10.61 6.81
C GLY A 391 -3.82 -11.46 5.86
N SER A 392 -3.58 -10.95 4.64
CA SER A 392 -2.73 -11.54 3.62
C SER A 392 -1.48 -10.68 3.39
N LYS A 393 -0.57 -11.09 2.51
CA LYS A 393 0.67 -10.35 2.23
C LYS A 393 0.87 -10.14 0.73
N LEU A 394 1.13 -8.90 0.35
CA LEU A 394 1.74 -8.59 -0.95
C LEU A 394 3.23 -8.85 -0.83
N ASN A 395 3.77 -9.80 -1.60
CA ASN A 395 5.19 -10.15 -1.57
C ASN A 395 5.81 -10.05 -2.96
N GLY A 396 5.29 -9.17 -3.81
CA GLY A 396 5.96 -8.87 -5.06
C GLY A 396 5.30 -7.80 -5.90
N VAL A 397 6.05 -7.36 -6.90
CA VAL A 397 5.67 -6.33 -7.86
C VAL A 397 6.08 -6.74 -9.28
N HIS A 398 5.33 -6.27 -10.25
CA HIS A 398 5.54 -6.52 -11.67
C HIS A 398 5.46 -5.20 -12.43
N PHE A 399 6.59 -4.75 -12.97
CA PHE A 399 6.69 -3.48 -13.69
C PHE A 399 7.00 -3.65 -15.17
N GLU A 400 6.50 -2.71 -15.97
CA GLU A 400 7.05 -2.44 -17.30
C GLU A 400 8.03 -1.27 -17.15
N LEU A 401 9.32 -1.51 -17.36
CA LEU A 401 10.39 -0.54 -17.11
C LEU A 401 11.54 -0.70 -18.12
N THR A 402 12.32 0.36 -18.28
CA THR A 402 13.60 0.36 -19.00
C THR A 402 14.67 1.10 -18.19
N GLY A 403 15.94 0.76 -18.45
CA GLY A 403 17.09 1.50 -17.90
C GLY A 403 17.40 2.79 -18.65
N ASP A 404 16.65 3.11 -19.71
CA ASP A 404 16.82 4.32 -20.51
C ASP A 404 16.06 5.51 -19.92
N SER A 405 16.51 6.74 -20.22
CA SER A 405 15.84 7.99 -19.85
C SER A 405 14.68 8.33 -20.80
N VAL A 406 13.72 7.41 -20.96
CA VAL A 406 12.52 7.61 -21.80
C VAL A 406 11.50 8.55 -21.15
N THR A 407 10.66 9.16 -21.97
CA THR A 407 9.55 10.03 -21.57
C THR A 407 8.22 9.38 -21.91
N GLU A 408 7.91 8.27 -21.22
CA GLU A 408 6.74 7.44 -21.52
C GLU A 408 5.64 7.57 -20.44
N CYS A 409 6.03 7.56 -19.16
CA CYS A 409 5.14 7.83 -18.02
C CYS A 409 5.36 9.26 -17.49
N ILE A 410 4.28 9.92 -17.08
CA ILE A 410 4.31 11.29 -16.54
C ILE A 410 4.36 11.31 -15.01
N GLY A 411 4.95 12.35 -14.43
CA GLY A 411 5.25 12.48 -13.01
C GLY A 411 6.55 11.78 -12.59
N GLY A 412 6.61 11.35 -11.33
CA GLY A 412 7.84 10.88 -10.69
C GLY A 412 8.69 12.06 -10.22
N SER A 413 9.87 11.79 -9.66
CA SER A 413 10.79 12.84 -9.17
C SER A 413 11.29 13.81 -10.25
N MET A 414 11.05 13.47 -11.52
CA MET A 414 11.38 14.27 -12.69
C MET A 414 10.28 15.25 -13.12
N ASP A 415 9.08 15.17 -12.52
CA ASP A 415 7.92 16.00 -12.86
C ASP A 415 7.58 16.02 -14.36
N LEU A 416 7.74 14.87 -15.04
CA LEU A 416 7.43 14.76 -16.47
C LEU A 416 5.95 15.10 -16.74
N THR A 417 5.70 15.90 -17.76
CA THR A 417 4.38 16.33 -18.18
C THR A 417 3.99 15.72 -19.53
N ASP A 418 2.73 15.89 -19.95
CA ASP A 418 2.27 15.48 -21.28
C ASP A 418 3.11 16.11 -22.43
N GLU A 419 3.66 17.31 -22.21
CA GLU A 419 4.47 18.03 -23.20
C GLU A 419 5.86 17.41 -23.38
N ASP A 420 6.37 16.70 -22.37
CA ASP A 420 7.67 16.05 -22.41
C ASP A 420 7.63 14.71 -23.16
N LEU A 421 6.45 14.09 -23.28
CA LEU A 421 6.29 12.77 -23.87
C LEU A 421 6.97 12.62 -25.24
N PRO A 422 6.80 13.54 -26.21
CA PRO A 422 7.42 13.39 -27.54
C PRO A 422 8.95 13.48 -27.55
N GLY A 423 9.58 13.93 -26.46
CA GLY A 423 11.02 14.15 -26.40
C GLY A 423 11.84 12.86 -26.54
N ASN A 424 11.38 11.76 -25.92
CA ASN A 424 12.04 10.46 -25.97
C ASN A 424 11.05 9.29 -25.73
N TYR A 425 9.96 9.24 -26.51
CA TYR A 425 9.00 8.14 -26.49
C TYR A 425 9.44 7.01 -27.42
N GLN A 426 9.82 5.85 -26.89
CA GLN A 426 10.44 4.78 -27.67
C GLN A 426 9.59 3.50 -27.78
N THR A 427 8.68 3.27 -26.84
CA THR A 427 7.81 2.09 -26.86
C THR A 427 6.78 2.13 -28.01
N TYR A 428 6.59 0.98 -28.65
CA TYR A 428 5.50 0.76 -29.62
C TYR A 428 4.24 0.15 -29.00
N CYS A 429 4.28 -0.15 -27.69
CA CYS A 429 3.20 -0.85 -26.98
C CYS A 429 2.62 0.01 -25.88
N ASP A 430 2.98 -0.26 -24.63
CA ASP A 430 2.53 0.50 -23.47
C ASP A 430 3.71 1.24 -22.81
N PRO A 431 3.42 2.37 -22.12
CA PRO A 431 4.43 3.24 -21.51
C PRO A 431 5.21 2.58 -20.37
N ARG A 432 6.54 2.64 -20.39
CA ARG A 432 7.42 2.08 -19.36
C ARG A 432 7.80 3.13 -18.32
N LEU A 433 8.09 2.69 -17.10
CA LEU A 433 8.87 3.50 -16.17
C LEU A 433 10.28 3.67 -16.73
N ASN A 434 10.80 4.89 -16.71
CA ASN A 434 12.20 5.13 -17.01
C ASN A 434 13.09 4.75 -15.81
N TYR A 435 14.39 4.95 -15.96
CA TYR A 435 15.38 4.63 -14.94
C TYR A 435 15.08 5.29 -13.58
N GLU A 436 14.88 6.61 -13.55
CA GLU A 436 14.63 7.36 -12.31
C GLU A 436 13.30 6.98 -11.67
N GLN A 437 12.23 6.89 -12.45
CA GLN A 437 10.91 6.48 -11.94
C GLN A 437 10.96 5.05 -11.37
N SER A 438 11.75 4.16 -11.97
CA SER A 438 11.91 2.79 -11.46
C SER A 438 12.57 2.77 -10.07
N LEU A 439 13.59 3.62 -9.86
CA LEU A 439 14.20 3.79 -8.53
C LEU A 439 13.25 4.45 -7.54
N ASP A 440 12.50 5.49 -7.96
CA ASP A 440 11.51 6.16 -7.12
C ASP A 440 10.51 5.15 -6.53
N VAL A 441 9.95 4.26 -7.36
CA VAL A 441 9.03 3.22 -6.88
C VAL A 441 9.72 2.25 -5.91
N ALA A 442 10.97 1.85 -6.19
CA ALA A 442 11.71 0.96 -5.30
C ALA A 442 11.95 1.58 -3.91
N PHE A 443 12.30 2.87 -3.85
CA PHE A 443 12.46 3.60 -2.59
C PHE A 443 11.15 3.71 -1.82
N LEU A 444 10.03 3.99 -2.51
CA LEU A 444 8.71 4.06 -1.88
C LEU A 444 8.30 2.70 -1.27
N ILE A 445 8.53 1.59 -1.97
CA ILE A 445 8.28 0.25 -1.44
C ILE A 445 9.20 -0.03 -0.24
N ALA A 446 10.49 0.26 -0.37
CA ALA A 446 11.48 0.09 0.69
C ALA A 446 11.06 0.84 1.97
N LYS A 447 10.64 2.09 1.84
CA LYS A 447 10.16 2.93 2.95
C LYS A 447 8.88 2.40 3.58
N TYR A 448 7.95 1.87 2.78
CA TYR A 448 6.75 1.22 3.31
C TYR A 448 7.11 0.04 4.24
N TYR A 449 7.99 -0.85 3.80
CA TYR A 449 8.41 -1.99 4.63
C TYR A 449 9.28 -1.57 5.83
N GLU A 450 10.11 -0.54 5.67
CA GLU A 450 10.85 0.03 6.79
C GLU A 450 9.89 0.55 7.87
N ASN A 451 8.85 1.29 7.47
CA ASN A 451 7.82 1.78 8.38
C ASN A 451 7.04 0.65 9.05
N GLU A 452 6.66 -0.41 8.31
CA GLU A 452 6.01 -1.59 8.87
C GLU A 452 6.89 -2.28 9.94
N ARG A 453 8.20 -2.38 9.71
CA ARG A 453 9.15 -2.93 10.69
C ARG A 453 9.28 -2.01 11.91
N ARG A 454 9.53 -0.72 11.69
CA ARG A 454 9.61 0.29 12.76
C ARG A 454 8.31 0.38 13.57
N ALA A 455 7.15 0.20 12.94
CA ALA A 455 5.86 0.20 13.62
C ALA A 455 5.62 -1.05 14.49
N LYS A 456 6.27 -2.19 14.17
CA LYS A 456 6.32 -3.37 15.04
C LYS A 456 7.25 -3.15 16.23
N ASP A 457 8.37 -2.49 16.01
CA ASP A 457 9.37 -2.20 17.06
C ASP A 457 8.94 -1.00 17.94
N PHE A 458 8.11 -0.09 17.41
CA PHE A 458 7.64 1.14 18.05
C PHE A 458 6.14 1.39 17.73
N PRO A 459 5.19 0.87 18.54
CA PRO A 459 3.75 0.84 18.24
C PRO A 459 3.02 2.20 18.12
N ASN A 460 3.72 3.34 18.25
CA ASN A 460 3.13 4.68 18.19
C ASN A 460 2.94 5.25 16.77
N LEU A 461 3.49 4.61 15.73
CA LEU A 461 3.31 5.03 14.32
C LEU A 461 1.89 4.78 13.77
N LYS A 462 1.08 3.93 14.44
CA LYS A 462 -0.32 3.61 14.07
C LYS A 462 -1.26 4.83 14.03
N LYS A 463 -0.90 5.97 14.63
CA LYS A 463 -1.77 7.16 14.71
C LYS A 463 -1.70 8.06 13.46
N ILE A 464 -0.61 8.03 12.70
CA ILE A 464 -0.42 8.88 11.51
C ILE A 464 -1.01 8.20 10.25
N GLU A 465 -0.91 6.87 10.12
CA GLU A 465 -1.63 6.15 9.05
C GLU A 465 -3.16 6.27 9.18
N ARG A 466 -3.66 6.53 10.40
CA ARG A 466 -5.08 6.74 10.71
C ARG A 466 -5.54 8.20 10.54
N SER A 467 -4.67 9.15 10.18
CA SER A 467 -5.04 10.57 10.06
C SER A 467 -5.47 11.01 8.65
N GLY A 468 -5.54 10.10 7.67
CA GLY A 468 -6.20 10.36 6.39
C GLY A 468 -5.43 11.24 5.40
N PHE A 469 -4.12 11.47 5.60
CA PHE A 469 -3.30 12.34 4.75
C PHE A 469 -2.70 11.63 3.50
N ILE A 470 -3.53 10.92 2.72
CA ILE A 470 -3.10 10.45 1.39
C ILE A 470 -3.18 11.65 0.42
N GLY A 471 -2.10 11.98 -0.29
CA GLY A 471 -2.04 13.10 -1.25
C GLY A 471 -1.71 14.48 -0.68
N LEU A 472 -1.42 14.61 0.63
CA LEU A 472 -1.00 15.88 1.23
C LEU A 472 0.36 16.35 0.68
N GLU A 473 1.29 15.43 0.47
CA GLU A 473 2.60 15.72 -0.14
C GLU A 473 2.42 16.27 -1.56
N ASP A 474 1.58 15.63 -2.39
CA ASP A 474 1.27 16.12 -3.74
C ASP A 474 0.56 17.47 -3.74
N TYR A 475 -0.39 17.68 -2.81
CA TYR A 475 -1.09 18.96 -2.65
C TYR A 475 -0.15 20.09 -2.22
N ALA A 476 0.81 19.78 -1.34
CA ALA A 476 1.83 20.70 -0.85
C ALA A 476 2.86 21.03 -1.94
N ILE A 477 3.35 20.02 -2.67
CA ILE A 477 4.27 20.17 -3.80
C ILE A 477 3.66 21.10 -4.86
N LYS A 478 2.38 20.91 -5.22
CA LYS A 478 1.65 21.81 -6.15
C LYS A 478 1.59 23.27 -5.71
N ARG A 479 1.83 23.56 -4.44
CA ARG A 479 1.82 24.90 -3.85
C ARG A 479 3.21 25.38 -3.41
N ASN A 480 4.27 24.71 -3.86
CA ASN A 480 5.66 24.97 -3.46
C ASN A 480 5.89 24.85 -1.95
N ILE A 481 5.15 23.96 -1.28
CA ILE A 481 5.32 23.63 0.13
C ILE A 481 6.02 22.27 0.21
N ARG A 482 7.19 22.25 0.85
CA ARG A 482 7.93 21.02 1.13
C ARG A 482 7.57 20.51 2.52
N ILE A 483 7.00 19.31 2.60
CA ILE A 483 6.74 18.64 3.88
C ILE A 483 7.98 17.88 4.30
N ILE A 484 8.44 18.10 5.54
CA ILE A 484 9.57 17.40 6.13
C ILE A 484 9.07 16.72 7.41
N HIS A 485 9.26 15.41 7.50
CA HIS A 485 9.01 14.68 8.74
C HIS A 485 10.17 14.92 9.71
N ILE A 486 9.88 15.48 10.88
CA ILE A 486 10.88 15.76 11.91
C ILE A 486 11.07 14.53 12.80
N ASP A 487 12.26 13.94 12.75
CA ASP A 487 12.72 12.91 13.67
C ASP A 487 13.34 13.56 14.91
N LEU A 488 12.64 13.52 16.03
CA LEU A 488 13.13 14.09 17.29
C LEU A 488 14.33 13.33 17.87
N SER A 489 14.69 12.15 17.37
CA SER A 489 15.84 11.37 17.88
C SER A 489 17.20 11.93 17.44
N ILE A 490 17.23 12.76 16.40
CA ILE A 490 18.38 13.55 15.94
C ILE A 490 18.12 15.07 16.13
N PRO A 491 19.13 15.95 16.10
CA PRO A 491 18.93 17.40 16.17
C PRO A 491 17.99 17.89 15.07
N ILE A 492 17.11 18.85 15.37
CA ILE A 492 16.12 19.36 14.40
C ILE A 492 16.80 20.29 13.40
N GLU A 493 17.84 20.99 13.86
CA GLU A 493 18.72 21.86 13.07
C GLU A 493 19.39 21.12 11.89
N ASP A 494 19.67 19.82 12.06
CA ASP A 494 20.32 18.99 11.05
C ASP A 494 19.34 18.46 9.98
N GLN A 495 18.04 18.67 10.18
CA GLN A 495 16.96 18.14 9.32
C GLN A 495 16.45 19.16 8.29
N GLY A 496 17.10 20.32 8.23
CA GLY A 496 16.82 21.39 7.27
C GLY A 496 16.20 22.63 7.91
N ASN A 497 16.06 23.69 7.11
CA ASN A 497 15.39 24.90 7.54
C ASN A 497 13.87 24.68 7.51
N LEU A 498 13.22 24.94 8.64
CA LEU A 498 11.77 24.81 8.80
C LEU A 498 11.14 26.21 8.81
N ASP A 499 10.09 26.41 8.02
CA ASP A 499 9.31 27.65 8.07
C ASP A 499 8.13 27.52 9.04
N LEU A 500 7.54 26.32 9.10
CA LEU A 500 6.35 26.01 9.86
C LEU A 500 6.38 24.57 10.40
N ILE A 501 5.90 24.38 11.62
CA ILE A 501 5.83 23.08 12.31
C ILE A 501 4.38 22.80 12.67
N VAL A 502 3.87 21.65 12.25
CA VAL A 502 2.61 21.05 12.74
C VAL A 502 2.96 19.85 13.59
N HIS A 503 2.39 19.72 14.79
CA HIS A 503 2.81 18.69 15.73
C HIS A 503 1.68 18.10 16.58
N LYS A 504 1.90 16.87 17.05
CA LYS A 504 1.06 16.19 18.05
C LYS A 504 1.92 15.70 19.23
N MET A 505 2.57 16.65 19.89
CA MET A 505 3.51 16.37 21.00
C MET A 505 2.84 15.83 22.27
N THR A 506 1.50 15.86 22.33
CA THR A 506 0.70 15.27 23.42
C THR A 506 1.04 13.80 23.67
N ASP A 507 1.39 13.06 22.62
CA ASP A 507 1.75 11.63 22.72
C ASP A 507 3.12 11.42 23.39
N VAL A 508 4.04 12.36 23.21
CA VAL A 508 5.36 12.34 23.87
C VAL A 508 5.18 12.74 25.33
N VAL A 509 4.41 13.79 25.62
CA VAL A 509 4.20 14.28 26.99
C VAL A 509 3.49 13.27 27.87
N ALA A 510 2.50 12.54 27.34
CA ALA A 510 1.86 11.44 28.06
C ALA A 510 2.84 10.34 28.50
N LYS A 511 4.02 10.22 27.86
CA LYS A 511 5.09 9.31 28.31
C LYS A 511 6.02 9.97 29.32
N VAL A 512 6.29 11.28 29.15
CA VAL A 512 7.05 12.07 30.13
C VAL A 512 6.39 12.00 31.51
N GLU A 513 5.07 12.16 31.58
CA GLU A 513 4.30 12.06 32.84
C GLU A 513 4.38 10.66 33.47
N ARG A 514 4.61 9.63 32.67
CA ARG A 514 4.82 8.24 33.13
C ARG A 514 6.28 7.94 33.51
N GLY A 515 7.16 8.95 33.50
CA GLY A 515 8.56 8.82 33.89
C GLY A 515 9.51 8.36 32.79
N ASP A 516 9.09 8.37 31.53
CA ASP A 516 9.92 8.00 30.38
C ASP A 516 11.01 9.06 30.12
N GLN A 517 12.26 8.70 30.41
CA GLN A 517 13.42 9.59 30.27
C GLN A 517 13.73 9.92 28.80
N GLU A 518 13.47 8.99 27.88
CA GLU A 518 13.71 9.23 26.46
C GLU A 518 12.65 10.20 25.92
N ALA A 519 11.37 9.99 26.25
CA ALA A 519 10.32 10.94 25.90
C ALA A 519 10.61 12.34 26.47
N LYS A 520 11.16 12.42 27.69
CA LYS A 520 11.57 13.70 28.30
C LYS A 520 12.66 14.38 27.48
N ARG A 521 13.67 13.63 27.05
CA ARG A 521 14.74 14.13 26.17
C ARG A 521 14.20 14.65 24.83
N LEU A 522 13.28 13.91 24.21
CA LEU A 522 12.65 14.32 22.94
C LEU A 522 11.79 15.59 23.10
N TYR A 523 11.04 15.68 24.20
CA TYR A 523 10.26 16.87 24.55
C TYR A 523 11.16 18.08 24.77
N GLU A 524 12.19 17.96 25.61
CA GLU A 524 13.14 19.05 25.90
C GLU A 524 13.83 19.54 24.62
N ARG A 525 14.20 18.63 23.72
CA ARG A 525 14.76 18.98 22.41
C ARG A 525 13.81 19.82 21.57
N PHE A 526 12.56 19.38 21.42
CA PHE A 526 11.56 20.11 20.64
C PHE A 526 11.32 21.51 21.20
N ILE A 527 11.13 21.64 22.51
CA ILE A 527 10.92 22.93 23.18
C ILE A 527 12.15 23.83 23.04
N THR A 528 13.36 23.29 23.23
CA THR A 528 14.61 24.05 23.09
C THR A 528 14.78 24.58 21.66
N TYR A 529 14.46 23.77 20.64
CA TYR A 529 14.48 24.21 19.25
C TYR A 529 13.51 25.37 19.01
N CYS A 530 12.25 25.22 19.44
CA CYS A 530 11.24 26.27 19.26
C CYS A 530 11.64 27.59 19.94
N GLN A 531 12.31 27.52 21.10
CA GLN A 531 12.84 28.70 21.80
C GLN A 531 14.02 29.36 21.08
N ARG A 532 14.91 28.57 20.48
CA ARG A 532 16.09 29.06 19.73
C ARG A 532 15.73 29.60 18.35
N HIS A 533 14.62 29.14 17.78
CA HIS A 533 14.19 29.48 16.43
C HIS A 533 12.80 30.15 16.42
N PRO A 534 12.65 31.36 17.02
CA PRO A 534 11.36 32.03 17.16
C PRO A 534 10.73 32.48 15.84
N TYR A 535 11.49 32.44 14.74
CA TYR A 535 11.01 32.74 13.39
C TYR A 535 10.25 31.56 12.76
N VAL A 536 10.42 30.34 13.27
CA VAL A 536 9.70 29.15 12.81
C VAL A 536 8.30 29.17 13.41
N ARG A 537 7.27 29.16 12.56
CA ARG A 537 5.89 29.18 13.05
C ARG A 537 5.48 27.79 13.54
N VAL A 538 5.26 27.65 14.84
CA VAL A 538 4.67 26.43 15.40
C VAL A 538 3.15 26.58 15.43
N ILE A 539 2.44 25.73 14.70
CA ILE A 539 0.98 25.66 14.76
C ILE A 539 0.59 25.09 16.11
N ASP A 540 -0.27 25.84 16.80
CA ASP A 540 -0.72 25.63 18.17
C ASP A 540 0.43 25.64 19.18
N SER A 541 0.58 26.76 19.90
CA SER A 541 1.63 26.88 20.91
C SER A 541 1.41 25.88 22.04
N TRP A 542 2.52 25.50 22.69
CA TRP A 542 2.47 24.58 23.82
C TRP A 542 1.50 25.04 24.93
N SER A 543 1.49 26.34 25.24
CA SER A 543 0.57 26.96 26.20
C SER A 543 -0.92 26.80 25.86
N ASN A 544 -1.26 26.64 24.57
CA ASN A 544 -2.64 26.40 24.14
C ASN A 544 -2.99 24.92 24.27
N ILE A 545 -2.05 24.03 23.96
CA ILE A 545 -2.21 22.57 24.07
C ILE A 545 -2.34 22.14 25.54
N GLU A 546 -1.59 22.74 26.47
CA GLU A 546 -1.67 22.43 27.91
C GLU A 546 -3.09 22.52 28.47
N LYS A 547 -3.93 23.40 27.91
CA LYS A 547 -5.33 23.60 28.33
C LYS A 547 -6.21 22.36 28.13
N VAL A 548 -5.79 21.41 27.28
CA VAL A 548 -6.57 20.22 26.92
C VAL A 548 -5.92 18.90 27.38
N LEU A 549 -4.79 18.96 28.09
CA LEU A 549 -4.11 17.78 28.64
C LEU A 549 -4.76 17.29 29.95
N ASP A 550 -5.36 18.22 30.70
CA ASP A 550 -6.05 17.97 31.96
C ASP A 550 -7.56 18.23 31.76
N ARG A 551 -8.40 17.23 32.06
CA ARG A 551 -9.85 17.33 31.85
C ARG A 551 -10.52 18.40 32.72
N MET A 552 -9.99 18.71 33.91
CA MET A 552 -10.54 19.76 34.77
C MET A 552 -10.14 21.16 34.28
N VAL A 553 -8.92 21.31 33.76
CA VAL A 553 -8.49 22.55 33.10
C VAL A 553 -9.33 22.77 31.83
N LEU A 554 -9.51 21.73 31.02
CA LEU A 554 -10.36 21.77 29.83
C LEU A 554 -11.81 22.11 30.20
N TYR A 555 -12.36 21.48 31.23
CA TYR A 555 -13.70 21.77 31.74
C TYR A 555 -13.85 23.26 32.08
N HIS A 556 -12.91 23.83 32.83
CA HIS A 556 -12.95 25.24 33.20
C HIS A 556 -12.94 26.17 31.97
N HIS A 557 -12.07 25.90 30.99
CA HIS A 557 -12.05 26.68 29.76
C HIS A 557 -13.36 26.55 28.98
N THR A 558 -13.91 25.34 28.88
CA THR A 558 -15.17 25.07 28.17
C THR A 558 -16.34 25.76 28.87
N GLU A 559 -16.38 25.75 30.20
CA GLU A 559 -17.39 26.43 31.02
C GLU A 559 -17.33 27.95 30.85
N LEU A 560 -16.14 28.56 30.88
CA LEU A 560 -15.95 29.98 30.60
C LEU A 560 -16.44 30.35 29.18
N CYS A 561 -16.17 29.50 28.19
CA CYS A 561 -16.67 29.68 26.84
C CYS A 561 -18.21 29.64 26.80
N ALA A 562 -18.84 28.68 27.48
CA ALA A 562 -20.29 28.57 27.55
C ALA A 562 -20.95 29.79 28.21
N LEU A 563 -20.33 30.34 29.27
CA LEU A 563 -20.85 31.50 30.01
C LEU A 563 -20.76 32.83 29.23
N THR A 564 -19.85 32.91 28.26
CA THR A 564 -19.56 34.15 27.53
C THR A 564 -20.20 34.21 26.14
N ASN A 565 -20.81 33.13 25.67
CA ASN A 565 -21.44 33.06 24.35
C ASN A 565 -22.93 32.73 24.49
N MET A 566 -23.79 33.62 23.99
CA MET A 566 -25.25 33.53 24.05
C MET A 566 -25.84 33.57 22.64
N ILE A 567 -26.93 32.85 22.43
CA ILE A 567 -27.75 32.85 21.21
C ILE A 567 -29.21 33.03 21.62
N ASP A 568 -29.88 34.04 21.07
CA ASP A 568 -31.30 34.36 21.35
C ASP A 568 -31.66 34.40 22.85
N GLY A 569 -30.78 34.98 23.67
CA GLY A 569 -30.99 35.10 25.12
C GLY A 569 -30.80 33.81 25.92
N LYS A 570 -30.33 32.73 25.29
CA LYS A 570 -29.92 31.47 25.95
C LYS A 570 -28.43 31.21 25.74
N PRO A 571 -27.78 30.38 26.59
CA PRO A 571 -26.42 29.91 26.35
C PRO A 571 -26.27 29.24 24.98
N LEU A 572 -25.19 29.56 24.27
CA LEU A 572 -24.87 28.95 22.98
C LEU A 572 -24.76 27.43 23.09
N PHE A 573 -24.21 26.95 24.20
CA PHE A 573 -24.17 25.56 24.60
C PHE A 573 -23.98 25.48 26.12
N TYR A 574 -24.13 24.28 26.68
CA TYR A 574 -23.92 23.98 28.09
C TYR A 574 -22.76 22.98 28.27
N VAL A 575 -22.20 22.91 29.47
CA VAL A 575 -21.19 21.92 29.83
C VAL A 575 -21.75 21.07 30.97
N PRO A 576 -21.68 19.72 30.91
CA PRO A 576 -22.17 18.89 32.01
C PRO A 576 -21.37 19.16 33.28
N LYS A 577 -22.06 19.32 34.41
CA LYS A 577 -21.39 19.63 35.66
C LYS A 577 -20.39 18.54 36.01
N SER A 578 -19.19 18.99 36.38
CA SER A 578 -18.07 18.09 36.63
C SER A 578 -17.36 18.43 37.93
N VAL A 579 -16.92 17.42 38.66
CA VAL A 579 -16.16 17.60 39.90
C VAL A 579 -14.87 16.79 39.86
N GLU A 580 -13.83 17.38 40.44
CA GLU A 580 -12.53 16.73 40.62
C GLU A 580 -12.54 15.87 41.89
N LEU A 581 -11.92 14.71 41.79
CA LEU A 581 -11.58 13.86 42.92
C LEU A 581 -10.09 13.52 42.87
N SER A 582 -9.36 13.73 43.96
CA SER A 582 -7.95 13.31 44.06
C SER A 582 -7.82 11.79 44.10
N SER A 583 -8.82 11.11 44.66
CA SER A 583 -9.03 9.66 44.59
C SER A 583 -10.52 9.36 44.58
N ILE A 584 -10.92 8.22 44.02
CA ILE A 584 -12.32 7.80 44.03
C ILE A 584 -12.90 7.65 45.46
N LYS A 585 -12.01 7.44 46.44
CA LYS A 585 -12.33 7.36 47.88
C LYS A 585 -12.84 8.68 48.45
N ASP A 586 -12.56 9.81 47.80
CA ASP A 586 -12.94 11.14 48.27
C ASP A 586 -14.42 11.49 47.95
N TRP A 587 -15.14 10.58 47.29
CA TRP A 587 -16.53 10.77 46.89
C TRP A 587 -17.49 10.98 48.08
N LYS A 588 -18.42 11.93 47.93
CA LYS A 588 -19.52 12.17 48.88
C LYS A 588 -20.85 12.35 48.15
N LYS A 589 -21.95 11.83 48.73
CA LYS A 589 -23.30 11.92 48.12
C LYS A 589 -23.76 13.35 47.76
N ASN A 590 -23.21 14.38 48.40
CA ASN A 590 -23.61 15.78 48.23
C ASN A 590 -22.62 16.64 47.41
N MET A 591 -21.77 16.04 46.57
CA MET A 591 -20.84 16.80 45.70
C MET A 591 -21.55 17.57 44.56
N GLY A 592 -22.87 17.45 44.48
CA GLY A 592 -23.70 18.23 43.57
C GLY A 592 -23.65 17.77 42.11
N VAL A 593 -23.16 16.55 41.84
CA VAL A 593 -23.27 15.85 40.55
C VAL A 593 -24.49 14.94 40.57
N ARG A 594 -25.33 15.03 39.55
CA ARG A 594 -26.48 14.13 39.36
C ARG A 594 -26.04 12.82 38.70
N PHE A 595 -26.71 11.73 39.08
CA PHE A 595 -26.53 10.42 38.48
C PHE A 595 -27.63 10.14 37.45
N PRO A 596 -27.36 9.38 36.38
CA PRO A 596 -26.09 8.70 36.07
C PRO A 596 -24.93 9.67 35.82
N ALA A 597 -23.70 9.23 36.09
CA ALA A 597 -22.49 10.02 35.95
C ALA A 597 -21.39 9.21 35.26
N MET A 598 -20.54 9.90 34.49
CA MET A 598 -19.36 9.34 33.85
C MET A 598 -18.13 9.65 34.68
N CYS A 599 -17.40 8.62 35.09
CA CYS A 599 -16.07 8.74 35.68
C CYS A 599 -15.01 8.62 34.58
N LYS A 600 -14.18 9.64 34.49
CA LYS A 600 -13.07 9.76 33.54
C LYS A 600 -11.79 9.97 34.33
N ARG A 601 -10.65 9.41 33.90
CA ARG A 601 -9.34 9.78 34.49
C ARG A 601 -9.08 11.28 34.31
N ARG A 602 -8.34 11.93 35.21
CA ARG A 602 -8.09 13.38 35.08
C ARG A 602 -7.22 13.71 33.85
N THR A 603 -6.23 12.89 33.56
CA THR A 603 -5.40 13.02 32.35
C THR A 603 -6.25 12.74 31.11
N ALA A 604 -6.25 13.68 30.17
CA ALA A 604 -7.11 13.65 28.99
C ALA A 604 -6.46 12.98 27.77
N CYS A 605 -5.12 12.91 27.71
CA CYS A 605 -4.40 12.64 26.46
C CYS A 605 -3.65 11.29 26.40
N SER A 606 -3.89 10.59 25.28
CA SER A 606 -2.97 9.71 24.54
C SER A 606 -2.31 8.50 25.21
N SER A 607 -2.71 8.15 26.42
CA SER A 607 -2.45 6.85 27.03
C SER A 607 -3.64 5.91 26.80
N THR A 608 -3.42 4.60 26.71
CA THR A 608 -4.50 3.58 26.63
C THR A 608 -5.47 3.76 27.81
N GLU A 609 -4.93 4.18 28.93
CA GLU A 609 -5.58 4.34 30.22
C GLU A 609 -6.54 5.54 30.26
N ALA A 610 -6.23 6.64 29.56
CA ALA A 610 -7.07 7.85 29.51
C ALA A 610 -8.43 7.61 28.81
N HIS A 611 -8.51 6.56 27.98
CA HIS A 611 -9.71 6.16 27.25
C HIS A 611 -10.61 5.17 28.00
N GLN A 612 -10.13 4.64 29.13
CA GLN A 612 -10.93 3.82 30.04
C GLN A 612 -11.87 4.73 30.85
N MET A 613 -13.18 4.51 30.69
CA MET A 613 -14.22 5.28 31.33
C MET A 613 -15.20 4.37 32.05
N ILE A 614 -15.86 4.91 33.07
CA ILE A 614 -16.83 4.16 33.86
C ILE A 614 -18.13 4.93 33.96
N LEU A 615 -19.20 4.31 33.48
CA LEU A 615 -20.55 4.83 33.61
C LEU A 615 -21.16 4.32 34.92
N ILE A 616 -21.64 5.25 35.75
CA ILE A 616 -22.11 4.99 37.11
C ILE A 616 -23.59 5.37 37.19
N PRO A 617 -24.50 4.41 37.43
CA PRO A 617 -25.94 4.66 37.40
C PRO A 617 -26.48 5.35 38.67
N SER A 618 -25.87 5.12 39.83
CA SER A 618 -26.32 5.71 41.11
C SER A 618 -25.18 5.95 42.10
N PRO A 619 -25.36 6.86 43.09
CA PRO A 619 -24.37 7.13 44.14
C PRO A 619 -23.96 5.90 44.96
N GLU A 620 -24.87 4.93 45.14
CA GLU A 620 -24.66 3.71 45.93
C GLU A 620 -23.63 2.78 45.29
N LYS A 621 -23.46 2.86 43.96
CA LYS A 621 -22.52 2.04 43.20
C LYS A 621 -21.09 2.58 43.23
N MET A 622 -20.86 3.77 43.79
CA MET A 622 -19.54 4.41 43.84
C MET A 622 -18.49 3.57 44.59
N SER A 623 -18.90 2.82 45.61
CA SER A 623 -17.99 1.91 46.35
C SER A 623 -17.44 0.77 45.49
N GLN A 624 -18.07 0.46 44.35
CA GLN A 624 -17.61 -0.60 43.44
C GLN A 624 -16.45 -0.14 42.55
N LEU A 625 -16.22 1.18 42.45
CA LEU A 625 -15.23 1.77 41.55
C LEU A 625 -13.78 1.56 42.01
N GLU A 626 -13.56 1.32 43.30
CA GLU A 626 -12.23 1.03 43.85
C GLU A 626 -11.56 -0.16 43.16
N LYS A 627 -12.35 -1.09 42.60
CA LYS A 627 -11.85 -2.25 41.87
C LYS A 627 -11.25 -1.92 40.50
N TYR A 628 -11.53 -0.72 39.97
CA TYR A 628 -11.19 -0.33 38.61
C TYR A 628 -10.16 0.82 38.54
N ILE A 629 -10.17 1.73 39.52
CA ILE A 629 -9.25 2.88 39.57
C ILE A 629 -8.80 3.07 41.02
N GLU A 630 -7.55 2.72 41.33
CA GLU A 630 -7.00 2.83 42.69
C GLU A 630 -6.02 4.01 42.80
N ASN A 631 -6.30 4.94 43.73
CA ASN A 631 -5.42 6.06 44.11
C ASN A 631 -4.98 7.00 42.95
N GLU A 632 -5.82 7.17 41.92
CA GLU A 632 -5.60 8.14 40.84
C GLU A 632 -6.63 9.29 40.87
N PRO A 633 -6.24 10.51 40.45
CA PRO A 633 -7.17 11.61 40.25
C PRO A 633 -8.16 11.34 39.11
N VAL A 634 -9.44 11.60 39.36
CA VAL A 634 -10.52 11.39 38.39
C VAL A 634 -11.45 12.60 38.31
N MET A 635 -12.20 12.67 37.23
CA MET A 635 -13.27 13.61 36.97
C MET A 635 -14.60 12.84 36.95
N LEU A 636 -15.54 13.25 37.79
CA LEU A 636 -16.93 12.80 37.71
C LEU A 636 -17.75 13.85 36.99
N GLN A 637 -18.33 13.47 35.85
CA GLN A 637 -19.12 14.33 34.97
C GLN A 637 -20.56 13.83 34.90
N GLU A 638 -21.56 14.72 34.99
CA GLU A 638 -22.96 14.36 34.83
C GLU A 638 -23.21 13.70 33.45
N PHE A 639 -23.97 12.59 33.43
CA PHE A 639 -24.41 11.98 32.18
C PHE A 639 -25.64 12.73 31.65
N ILE A 640 -25.52 13.27 30.45
CA ILE A 640 -26.64 13.92 29.76
C ILE A 640 -27.44 12.87 29.01
N GLN A 641 -28.74 12.80 29.25
CA GLN A 641 -29.67 11.96 28.50
C GLN A 641 -29.77 12.52 27.06
N HIS A 642 -29.44 11.73 26.05
CA HIS A 642 -29.22 12.20 24.67
C HIS A 642 -29.68 11.22 23.57
N ASP A 643 -30.56 10.27 23.91
CA ASP A 643 -31.20 9.34 22.96
C ASP A 643 -30.25 8.43 22.18
N GLY A 644 -29.02 8.24 22.64
CA GLY A 644 -28.05 7.35 21.99
C GLY A 644 -27.38 7.91 20.74
N VAL A 645 -27.40 9.23 20.53
CA VAL A 645 -26.71 9.89 19.41
C VAL A 645 -25.71 10.93 19.91
N ILE A 646 -24.45 10.80 19.52
CA ILE A 646 -23.40 11.80 19.77
C ILE A 646 -22.96 12.43 18.46
N VAL A 647 -22.71 13.74 18.46
CA VAL A 647 -22.21 14.48 17.30
C VAL A 647 -20.75 14.79 17.51
N LYS A 648 -19.90 14.30 16.59
CA LYS A 648 -18.48 14.58 16.55
C LYS A 648 -18.25 15.75 15.60
N VAL A 649 -17.75 16.86 16.12
CA VAL A 649 -17.38 18.02 15.32
C VAL A 649 -15.87 18.08 15.21
N TYR A 650 -15.37 18.22 13.99
CA TYR A 650 -13.97 18.35 13.64
C TYR A 650 -13.71 19.76 13.16
N VAL A 651 -12.68 20.40 13.71
CA VAL A 651 -12.30 21.78 13.40
C VAL A 651 -10.89 21.79 12.83
N ALA A 652 -10.75 22.42 11.66
CA ALA A 652 -9.48 22.69 11.02
C ALA A 652 -9.47 24.15 10.54
N ASP A 653 -8.69 25.00 11.20
CA ASP A 653 -8.54 26.42 10.89
C ASP A 653 -9.89 27.15 10.68
N GLY A 654 -10.77 26.98 11.66
CA GLY A 654 -12.12 27.53 11.66
C GLY A 654 -13.12 26.75 10.79
N GLN A 655 -12.71 25.94 9.82
CA GLN A 655 -13.65 25.10 9.08
C GLN A 655 -14.14 23.95 9.96
N ILE A 656 -15.42 23.58 9.81
CA ILE A 656 -16.00 22.48 10.59
C ILE A 656 -16.59 21.39 9.71
N THR A 657 -16.47 20.16 10.20
CA THR A 657 -17.20 18.99 9.71
C THR A 657 -17.85 18.28 10.89
N ALA A 658 -19.13 17.95 10.80
CA ALA A 658 -19.85 17.22 11.84
C ALA A 658 -20.29 15.84 11.35
N SER A 659 -20.22 14.83 12.20
CA SER A 659 -20.79 13.51 11.95
C SER A 659 -21.48 12.94 13.18
N THR A 660 -22.60 12.27 12.95
CA THR A 660 -23.39 11.57 13.98
C THR A 660 -22.84 10.17 14.21
N ARG A 661 -22.83 9.74 15.48
CA ARG A 661 -22.37 8.40 15.88
C ARG A 661 -23.31 7.77 16.90
N PRO A 662 -23.38 6.43 16.94
CA PRO A 662 -24.08 5.72 18.01
C PRO A 662 -23.42 6.00 19.37
N SER A 663 -24.24 6.08 20.40
CA SER A 663 -23.85 6.37 21.79
C SER A 663 -24.76 5.62 22.77
N PHE A 664 -24.58 5.89 24.07
CA PHE A 664 -25.38 5.32 25.15
C PHE A 664 -26.84 5.78 25.08
N LYS A 665 -27.76 4.82 25.16
CA LYS A 665 -29.21 5.09 25.30
C LYS A 665 -29.47 5.91 26.57
N ASN A 666 -30.69 6.42 26.70
CA ASN A 666 -31.10 7.03 27.96
C ASN A 666 -31.11 5.98 29.07
N LEU A 667 -30.57 6.35 30.23
CA LEU A 667 -30.30 5.46 31.35
C LEU A 667 -31.16 5.82 32.55
N ASP A 668 -31.65 4.79 33.25
CA ASP A 668 -32.20 4.92 34.59
C ASP A 668 -31.10 4.76 35.66
N THR A 669 -31.48 4.95 36.93
CA THR A 669 -30.56 4.83 38.07
C THR A 669 -30.45 3.40 38.62
N THR A 670 -31.05 2.41 37.96
CA THR A 670 -31.19 1.04 38.48
C THR A 670 -30.20 0.04 37.85
N GLY A 671 -29.50 0.43 36.79
CA GLY A 671 -28.50 -0.40 36.12
C GLY A 671 -27.26 -0.73 36.96
N ASP A 672 -26.33 -1.46 36.33
CA ASP A 672 -25.01 -1.78 36.89
C ASP A 672 -23.92 -0.83 36.37
N VAL A 673 -22.78 -0.84 37.06
CA VAL A 673 -21.59 -0.06 36.66
C VAL A 673 -21.05 -0.63 35.36
N VAL A 674 -20.83 0.22 34.35
CA VAL A 674 -20.27 -0.22 33.07
C VAL A 674 -18.91 0.40 32.83
N HIS A 675 -17.88 -0.45 32.77
CA HIS A 675 -16.52 -0.09 32.41
C HIS A 675 -16.31 -0.33 30.91
N PHE A 676 -15.75 0.66 30.20
CA PHE A 676 -15.52 0.55 28.76
C PHE A 676 -14.31 1.37 28.30
N ASP A 677 -13.80 1.01 27.12
CA ASP A 677 -12.80 1.82 26.40
C ASP A 677 -13.51 2.62 25.31
N SER A 678 -13.43 3.94 25.37
CA SER A 678 -14.04 4.83 24.37
C SER A 678 -13.53 4.61 22.94
N GLN A 679 -12.33 4.04 22.75
CA GLN A 679 -11.78 3.76 21.41
C GLN A 679 -12.35 2.51 20.75
N THR A 680 -12.94 1.59 21.52
CA THR A 680 -13.51 0.33 21.01
C THR A 680 -14.99 0.46 20.63
N LEU A 681 -15.60 1.61 20.91
CA LEU A 681 -17.01 1.87 20.58
C LEU A 681 -17.22 2.06 19.06
N PRO A 682 -18.40 1.66 18.54
CA PRO A 682 -18.75 1.84 17.13
C PRO A 682 -18.63 3.29 16.66
N LYS A 683 -18.01 3.49 15.49
CA LYS A 683 -17.78 4.83 14.91
C LYS A 683 -18.82 5.24 13.88
N SER A 684 -19.62 4.29 13.40
CA SER A 684 -20.79 4.51 12.55
C SER A 684 -21.89 3.53 12.92
N PHE A 685 -23.14 3.86 12.58
CA PHE A 685 -24.29 2.97 12.74
C PHE A 685 -24.22 1.71 11.85
N GLU A 686 -23.33 1.69 10.86
CA GLU A 686 -23.13 0.55 9.94
C GLU A 686 -22.02 -0.40 10.42
N THR A 687 -21.19 0.02 11.38
CA THR A 687 -20.03 -0.76 11.81
C THR A 687 -20.47 -1.96 12.66
N LYS A 688 -20.19 -3.18 12.19
CA LYS A 688 -20.40 -4.42 12.97
C LYS A 688 -19.23 -4.66 13.92
N ILE A 689 -19.33 -4.21 15.17
CA ILE A 689 -18.37 -4.49 16.26
C ILE A 689 -19.08 -5.31 17.34
N GLU A 690 -18.50 -6.43 17.78
CA GLU A 690 -18.93 -7.15 18.98
C GLU A 690 -18.56 -6.38 20.26
N LEU A 691 -19.55 -6.14 21.12
CA LEU A 691 -19.48 -5.45 22.40
C LEU A 691 -19.75 -6.48 23.48
N SER A 692 -19.27 -6.25 24.70
CA SER A 692 -19.65 -7.09 25.84
C SER A 692 -21.17 -7.03 26.09
N ASP A 693 -21.73 -8.10 26.66
CA ASP A 693 -23.17 -8.21 26.94
C ASP A 693 -23.73 -7.02 27.73
N ASP A 694 -22.93 -6.42 28.62
CA ASP A 694 -23.36 -5.28 29.43
C ASP A 694 -23.35 -3.96 28.65
N LEU A 695 -22.39 -3.78 27.73
CA LEU A 695 -22.36 -2.62 26.83
C LEU A 695 -23.48 -2.71 25.79
N ASP A 696 -23.76 -3.90 25.27
CA ASP A 696 -24.78 -4.10 24.23
C ASP A 696 -26.20 -3.73 24.69
N LYS A 697 -26.49 -3.94 25.97
CA LYS A 697 -27.79 -3.56 26.58
C LYS A 697 -28.01 -2.05 26.53
N ILE A 698 -26.97 -1.27 26.82
CA ILE A 698 -27.07 0.17 27.04
C ILE A 698 -26.64 1.04 25.84
N PHE A 699 -26.04 0.44 24.80
CA PHE A 699 -25.59 1.14 23.60
C PHE A 699 -26.58 1.01 22.44
N LEU A 700 -26.77 2.05 21.63
CA LEU A 700 -27.72 2.04 20.52
C LEU A 700 -27.08 1.43 19.25
N ARG A 701 -27.41 0.17 18.92
CA ARG A 701 -26.86 -0.57 17.75
C ARG A 701 -27.75 -0.60 16.50
N THR A 702 -29.06 -0.74 16.66
CA THR A 702 -29.98 -0.95 15.54
C THR A 702 -30.38 0.36 14.88
N ASN A 703 -30.56 0.33 13.54
CA ASN A 703 -30.82 1.49 12.69
C ASN A 703 -31.79 2.47 13.37
N PRO A 704 -31.29 3.60 13.90
CA PRO A 704 -32.05 4.52 14.74
C PRO A 704 -33.18 5.21 14.00
N GLY A 705 -33.26 5.06 12.66
CA GLY A 705 -34.34 5.53 11.79
C GLY A 705 -34.87 6.89 12.24
N ASP A 706 -36.02 6.87 12.88
CA ASP A 706 -36.71 8.06 13.38
C ASP A 706 -35.88 8.93 14.34
N ILE A 707 -35.11 8.35 15.27
CA ILE A 707 -34.34 9.11 16.28
C ILE A 707 -33.15 9.82 15.64
N LEU A 708 -32.40 9.13 14.76
CA LEU A 708 -31.24 9.74 14.10
C LEU A 708 -31.67 10.82 13.13
N VAL A 709 -32.66 10.53 12.29
CA VAL A 709 -33.23 11.52 11.36
C VAL A 709 -33.77 12.73 12.13
N GLN A 710 -34.44 12.50 13.27
CA GLN A 710 -34.90 13.58 14.14
C GLN A 710 -33.72 14.40 14.69
N LYS A 711 -32.70 13.77 15.27
CA LYS A 711 -31.54 14.49 15.83
C LYS A 711 -30.79 15.26 14.75
N GLU A 712 -30.56 14.66 13.59
CA GLU A 712 -29.92 15.31 12.45
C GLU A 712 -30.73 16.51 11.93
N SER A 713 -32.05 16.41 11.90
CA SER A 713 -32.92 17.53 11.51
C SER A 713 -32.88 18.71 12.50
N LEU A 714 -32.45 18.48 13.74
CA LEU A 714 -32.29 19.49 14.79
C LEU A 714 -30.87 20.06 14.86
N LEU A 715 -29.93 19.54 14.07
CA LEU A 715 -28.57 20.06 14.02
C LEU A 715 -28.50 21.37 13.25
N ASP A 716 -27.97 22.36 13.92
CA ASP A 716 -27.72 23.69 13.39
C ASP A 716 -26.20 23.83 13.18
N ASN A 717 -25.78 23.74 11.92
CA ASN A 717 -24.37 23.87 11.55
C ASN A 717 -23.81 25.26 11.84
N ASP A 718 -24.62 26.32 11.75
CA ASP A 718 -24.17 27.67 12.09
C ASP A 718 -23.94 27.79 13.60
N ARG A 719 -24.81 27.16 14.41
CA ARG A 719 -24.59 27.06 15.86
C ARG A 719 -23.33 26.24 16.18
N LEU A 720 -23.13 25.10 15.54
CA LEU A 720 -21.90 24.29 15.72
C LEU A 720 -20.65 25.09 15.34
N LYS A 721 -20.73 25.91 14.28
CA LYS A 721 -19.63 26.78 13.86
C LYS A 721 -19.36 27.88 14.90
N GLN A 722 -20.40 28.51 15.45
CA GLN A 722 -20.24 29.48 16.53
C GLN A 722 -19.61 28.85 17.79
N ILE A 723 -19.98 27.61 18.13
CA ILE A 723 -19.36 26.85 19.23
C ILE A 723 -17.87 26.63 18.94
N ALA A 724 -17.54 26.18 17.72
CA ALA A 724 -16.15 26.00 17.30
C ALA A 724 -15.35 27.30 17.39
N ASP A 725 -15.90 28.43 16.93
CA ASP A 725 -15.25 29.74 17.00
C ASP A 725 -15.06 30.22 18.45
N GLY A 726 -16.03 29.96 19.32
CA GLY A 726 -15.92 30.24 20.76
C GLY A 726 -14.81 29.42 21.42
N LEU A 727 -14.77 28.11 21.16
CA LEU A 727 -13.73 27.21 21.66
C LEU A 727 -12.35 27.57 21.08
N TYR A 728 -12.27 27.95 19.81
CA TYR A 728 -11.04 28.46 19.18
C TYR A 728 -10.52 29.69 19.93
N ARG A 729 -11.36 30.70 20.19
CA ARG A 729 -10.96 31.90 20.94
C ARG A 729 -10.47 31.58 22.35
N GLN A 730 -11.09 30.59 23.00
CA GLN A 730 -10.79 30.22 24.37
C GLN A 730 -9.53 29.36 24.50
N LEU A 731 -9.39 28.36 23.63
CA LEU A 731 -8.31 27.37 23.69
C LEU A 731 -7.09 27.82 22.87
N GLY A 732 -7.31 28.51 21.75
CA GLY A 732 -6.26 28.93 20.82
C GLY A 732 -5.73 27.76 19.98
N LEU A 733 -6.58 26.77 19.68
CA LEU A 733 -6.22 25.57 18.93
C LEU A 733 -6.75 25.65 17.50
N THR A 734 -5.88 25.36 16.54
CA THR A 734 -6.17 25.35 15.10
C THR A 734 -6.78 24.02 14.68
N PHE A 735 -6.28 22.92 15.25
CA PHE A 735 -6.76 21.56 14.98
C PHE A 735 -7.30 20.90 16.24
N PHE A 736 -8.63 20.79 16.33
CA PHE A 736 -9.30 20.14 17.45
C PHE A 736 -10.62 19.53 17.01
N GLY A 737 -11.17 18.66 17.85
CA GLY A 737 -12.55 18.22 17.70
C GLY A 737 -13.26 18.25 19.02
N PHE A 738 -14.58 18.33 18.99
CA PHE A 738 -15.40 18.34 20.20
C PHE A 738 -16.66 17.51 20.03
N ASP A 739 -17.11 17.01 21.16
CA ASP A 739 -18.24 16.10 21.26
C ASP A 739 -19.47 16.86 21.74
N VAL A 740 -20.54 16.80 20.94
CA VAL A 740 -21.80 17.47 21.23
C VAL A 740 -22.91 16.45 21.46
N LEU A 741 -23.69 16.66 22.51
CA LEU A 741 -24.92 15.94 22.79
C LEU A 741 -26.12 16.89 22.70
N LEU A 742 -27.22 16.43 22.10
CA LEU A 742 -28.51 17.12 22.15
C LEU A 742 -29.38 16.48 23.23
N GLN A 743 -29.65 17.23 24.29
CA GLN A 743 -30.38 16.71 25.45
C GLN A 743 -31.80 16.23 25.06
N SER A 744 -32.22 15.07 25.54
CA SER A 744 -33.41 14.35 25.03
C SER A 744 -34.75 15.10 25.09
N LYS A 745 -34.92 16.03 26.03
CA LYS A 745 -36.18 16.74 26.26
C LYS A 745 -36.18 18.17 25.70
N THR A 746 -35.07 18.88 25.84
CA THR A 746 -34.94 20.29 25.49
C THR A 746 -34.20 20.51 24.17
N ASN A 747 -33.44 19.51 23.71
CA ASN A 747 -32.50 19.59 22.58
C ASN A 747 -31.44 20.68 22.76
N ASP A 748 -31.16 21.07 24.01
CA ASP A 748 -30.04 21.95 24.31
C ASP A 748 -28.71 21.25 23.98
N TYR A 749 -27.75 22.02 23.48
CA TYR A 749 -26.45 21.55 23.04
C TYR A 749 -25.53 21.45 24.26
N TYR A 750 -24.96 20.28 24.49
CA TYR A 750 -23.96 20.05 25.53
C TYR A 750 -22.62 19.67 24.91
N VAL A 751 -21.58 20.45 25.18
CA VAL A 751 -20.20 20.07 24.83
C VAL A 751 -19.64 19.24 25.98
N VAL A 752 -19.32 17.98 25.71
CA VAL A 752 -18.97 17.01 26.77
C VAL A 752 -17.50 16.62 26.80
N ASP A 753 -16.78 16.85 25.70
CA ASP A 753 -15.37 16.57 25.56
C ASP A 753 -14.76 17.40 24.41
N VAL A 754 -13.48 17.73 24.51
CA VAL A 754 -12.70 18.40 23.44
C VAL A 754 -11.36 17.70 23.33
N ASN A 755 -10.96 17.36 22.11
CA ASN A 755 -9.77 16.58 21.82
C ASN A 755 -8.84 17.36 20.89
N TYR A 756 -7.55 17.43 21.25
CA TYR A 756 -6.53 18.02 20.39
C TYR A 756 -6.15 17.07 19.25
N PHE A 757 -6.20 17.60 18.03
CA PHE A 757 -5.77 16.93 16.82
C PHE A 757 -6.31 15.48 16.68
N PRO A 758 -7.65 15.28 16.66
CA PRO A 758 -8.26 13.96 16.60
C PRO A 758 -7.99 13.27 15.24
N SER A 759 -8.03 11.94 15.20
CA SER A 759 -7.91 11.18 13.95
C SER A 759 -9.14 11.39 13.07
N MET A 760 -8.93 12.00 11.91
CA MET A 760 -9.93 12.25 10.88
C MET A 760 -10.09 10.98 10.01
N CYS A 761 -10.75 9.95 10.54
CA CYS A 761 -11.34 8.94 9.66
C CYS A 761 -12.62 9.55 9.12
N ASP A 762 -12.57 10.08 7.91
CA ASP A 762 -13.63 10.15 6.88
C ASP A 762 -13.44 11.39 5.98
N ARG A 763 -13.15 11.13 4.69
CA ARG A 763 -13.30 11.88 3.43
C ARG A 763 -13.47 13.42 3.31
N VAL A 764 -13.49 14.26 4.35
CA VAL A 764 -14.29 15.51 4.25
C VAL A 764 -13.54 16.85 4.18
N CYS A 765 -12.23 16.96 4.42
CA CYS A 765 -11.59 18.30 4.49
C CYS A 765 -10.43 18.54 3.50
N LEU A 766 -10.58 18.15 2.23
CA LEU A 766 -9.71 18.63 1.16
C LEU A 766 -10.55 19.02 -0.07
N ASN A 767 -11.30 20.11 0.07
CA ASN A 767 -11.80 20.91 -1.06
C ASN A 767 -11.15 22.29 -1.01
#